data_AF-A0A3Q0G0I1-F1
#
_entry.id   AF-A0A3Q0G0I1-F1
#
_cell.length_a   1.000
_cell.length_b   1.000
_cell.length_c   1.000
_cell.angle_alpha   90.00
_cell.angle_beta   90.00
_cell.angle_gamma   90.00
#
_symmetry.space_group_name_H-M   'P 1'
#
loop_
_entity.id
_entity.type
_entity.pdbx_description
1 polymer ?
#
loop_
_entity_poly.entity_id
_entity_poly.type
_entity_poly.pdbx_seq_one_letter_code
_entity_poly.pdbx_strand_id
1 'polypeptide(L)'
;MEKCKAALVLAGVGDALGYRNFSRENNALGAKIQEELKEIGGLENLVLSSDKWPVSDNTLMHMATAEALITDYWCLEDLYRELVKRYVDSTDKLPGRRSDPATIESCSQLKPDNYLLAWHTPFNEKGSGFGAATKAMCLGMRYWKPERLESLIEVSIECGRMTHNHPTGFLGSLCTALFISYAIQGKPLVKWGRDMMKVVPMAEEYCKKTIRHMAEYQEHWFYFEAKWQFYLEEREINEENQNKPSFPDNYDAEEREKTYRRWSSEGRGGRRGHDAPMIAYDAILGCGGDWTELCNRAMFHGGESAATGSIAGCLYGLLYGLSKVPKGLYQDLEQRERLEYLGETLYRLSTEEKVDSYGFERPEDFDYVTYEEFFSRYLVILTRRAIKWSKLLKGKNSIQKSLKVKRYIRKGIPNEHRALIWMVVSGAQANMEQNPGYYHKLLEGEKNDKLLEAIRTDMNRTFPDNIQFRKTADPCLQQTLYNVLVAYGHHNKAVGYCQGMNFIAGYLILITKNEEESFWLLDALIGRILPDFYSPEMMGLKTDQEVLGELVKMKVPAVAELMDRHGVMWTLVVSRWFICLFIDILPVETVLRIWDCLFYEGSKILFRVALTLIKQHQASILEATNFPDICDKFKEITKGMFVTECHTFMEKIFTEPGSLSMATINKLRETCRAKLLAQG
;
A
#
# COMPACT_ATOMS: atom_id res chain seq x y z
N MET A 1 14.17 -4.62 7.99
CA MET A 1 14.43 -5.73 7.06
C MET A 1 14.92 -6.98 7.78
N GLU A 2 16.18 -7.05 8.24
CA GLU A 2 16.77 -8.27 8.86
C GLU A 2 15.94 -8.87 10.01
N LYS A 3 15.38 -8.04 10.89
CA LYS A 3 14.50 -8.48 11.97
C LYS A 3 13.21 -9.15 11.49
N CYS A 4 12.65 -8.73 10.35
CA CYS A 4 11.46 -9.35 9.76
C CYS A 4 11.79 -10.70 9.11
N LYS A 5 12.98 -10.82 8.49
CA LYS A 5 13.50 -12.12 8.00
C LYS A 5 13.67 -13.09 9.17
N ALA A 6 14.36 -12.64 10.21
CA ALA A 6 14.57 -13.40 11.44
C ALA A 6 13.24 -13.85 12.07
N ALA A 7 12.23 -12.97 12.08
CA ALA A 7 10.92 -13.28 12.64
C ALA A 7 10.21 -14.45 11.93
N LEU A 8 10.13 -14.45 10.60
CA LEU A 8 9.50 -15.57 9.88
C LEU A 8 10.30 -16.86 10.00
N VAL A 9 11.63 -16.78 9.96
CA VAL A 9 12.49 -17.96 10.16
C VAL A 9 12.31 -18.53 11.56
N LEU A 10 12.37 -17.70 12.61
CA LEU A 10 12.23 -18.17 13.98
C LEU A 10 10.79 -18.60 14.33
N ALA A 11 9.78 -18.12 13.60
CA ALA A 11 8.44 -18.69 13.67
C ALA A 11 8.45 -20.17 13.22
N GLY A 12 9.14 -20.47 12.12
CA GLY A 12 9.33 -21.85 11.65
C GLY A 12 10.19 -22.71 12.57
N VAL A 13 11.26 -22.14 13.15
CA VAL A 13 12.09 -22.83 14.17
C VAL A 13 11.25 -23.19 15.41
N GLY A 14 10.49 -22.23 15.92
CA GLY A 14 9.64 -22.43 17.10
C GLY A 14 8.56 -23.49 16.84
N ASP A 15 7.96 -23.48 15.65
CA ASP A 15 7.01 -24.48 15.19
C ASP A 15 7.63 -25.88 15.13
N ALA A 16 8.77 -26.04 14.43
CA ALA A 16 9.44 -27.34 14.30
C ALA A 16 9.89 -27.93 15.66
N LEU A 17 10.44 -27.10 16.55
CA LEU A 17 10.82 -27.52 17.90
C LEU A 17 9.61 -27.97 18.72
N GLY A 18 8.51 -27.23 18.65
CA GLY A 18 7.26 -27.57 19.36
C GLY A 18 6.55 -28.78 18.76
N TYR A 19 6.57 -28.95 17.44
CA TYR A 19 5.86 -30.01 16.72
C TYR A 19 6.41 -31.40 17.02
N ARG A 20 7.75 -31.55 17.08
CA ARG A 20 8.37 -32.84 17.41
C ARG A 20 8.06 -33.33 18.82
N ASN A 21 7.68 -32.44 19.74
CA ASN A 21 7.28 -32.84 21.10
C ASN A 21 5.96 -33.61 21.11
N PHE A 22 5.08 -33.35 20.14
CA PHE A 22 3.77 -33.97 20.04
C PHE A 22 3.75 -35.24 19.18
N SER A 23 4.76 -35.45 18.33
CA SER A 23 4.92 -36.66 17.52
C SER A 23 5.53 -37.84 18.29
N ARG A 24 5.88 -37.67 19.57
CA ARG A 24 6.40 -38.74 20.44
C ARG A 24 5.24 -39.59 20.98
N GLU A 25 5.36 -40.91 20.94
CA GLU A 25 4.30 -41.89 21.28
C GLU A 25 3.73 -41.82 22.71
N ASN A 26 4.31 -41.00 23.59
CA ASN A 26 3.81 -40.74 24.93
C ASN A 26 3.86 -39.24 25.18
N ASN A 27 2.71 -38.55 25.25
CA ASN A 27 2.56 -37.13 25.62
C ASN A 27 3.49 -36.77 26.79
N ALA A 28 4.71 -36.31 26.48
CA ALA A 28 5.76 -36.18 27.47
C ALA A 28 5.54 -34.88 28.26
N LEU A 29 5.61 -34.98 29.59
CA LEU A 29 5.67 -33.81 30.46
C LEU A 29 6.84 -32.91 30.05
N GLY A 30 6.67 -31.58 30.13
CA GLY A 30 7.71 -30.61 29.76
C GLY A 30 9.07 -30.88 30.42
N ALA A 31 9.09 -31.39 31.65
CA ALA A 31 10.29 -31.81 32.36
C ALA A 31 11.07 -32.93 31.64
N LYS A 32 10.36 -33.94 31.13
CA LYS A 32 10.97 -35.06 30.38
C LYS A 32 11.57 -34.59 29.06
N ILE A 33 10.92 -33.64 28.39
CA ILE A 33 11.43 -33.02 27.16
C ILE A 33 12.75 -32.30 27.42
N GLN A 34 12.84 -31.58 28.54
CA GLN A 34 14.06 -30.86 28.94
C GLN A 34 15.19 -31.83 29.34
N GLU A 35 14.87 -32.96 29.98
CA GLU A 35 15.85 -34.01 30.27
C GLU A 35 16.43 -34.64 28.99
N GLU A 36 15.57 -35.03 28.05
CA GLU A 36 16.00 -35.57 26.76
C GLU A 36 16.83 -34.55 25.96
N LEU A 37 16.50 -33.26 26.06
CA LEU A 37 17.28 -32.19 25.44
C LEU A 37 18.69 -32.06 26.08
N LYS A 38 18.81 -32.30 27.39
CA LYS A 38 20.13 -32.35 28.06
C LYS A 38 20.94 -33.55 27.61
N GLU A 39 20.32 -34.70 27.39
CA GLU A 39 21.00 -35.92 26.91
C GLU A 39 21.60 -35.77 25.51
N ILE A 40 20.96 -35.01 24.62
CA ILE A 40 21.46 -34.69 23.28
C ILE A 40 22.45 -33.50 23.25
N GLY A 41 22.85 -32.99 24.41
CA GLY A 41 23.84 -31.90 24.52
C GLY A 41 23.26 -30.48 24.37
N GLY A 42 21.96 -30.30 24.57
CA GLY A 42 21.28 -28.99 24.55
C GLY A 42 20.95 -28.47 23.14
N LEU A 43 20.38 -27.26 23.08
CA LEU A 43 19.96 -26.61 21.83
C LEU A 43 21.12 -26.38 20.85
N GLU A 44 22.34 -26.21 21.34
CA GLU A 44 23.54 -25.91 20.52
C GLU A 44 23.91 -27.06 19.57
N ASN A 45 23.58 -28.30 19.93
CA ASN A 45 23.92 -29.50 19.15
C ASN A 45 22.77 -29.96 18.24
N LEU A 46 21.64 -29.24 18.24
CA LEU A 46 20.48 -29.57 17.41
C LEU A 46 20.61 -28.98 16.00
N VAL A 47 20.26 -29.81 15.02
CA VAL A 47 20.09 -29.41 13.62
C VAL A 47 18.65 -29.69 13.20
N LEU A 48 17.91 -28.64 12.86
CA LEU A 48 16.53 -28.77 12.37
C LEU A 48 16.56 -28.95 10.85
N SER A 49 16.49 -30.20 10.40
CA SER A 49 16.33 -30.54 8.98
C SER A 49 14.92 -31.06 8.69
N SER A 50 14.46 -30.95 7.44
CA SER A 50 13.13 -31.40 7.01
C SER A 50 12.80 -32.85 7.42
N ASP A 51 13.79 -33.74 7.41
CA ASP A 51 13.57 -35.17 7.69
C ASP A 51 13.45 -35.48 9.19
N LYS A 52 14.10 -34.67 10.04
CA LYS A 52 14.20 -34.93 11.49
C LYS A 52 13.33 -34.00 12.33
N TRP A 53 13.09 -32.78 11.84
CA TRP A 53 12.36 -31.71 12.48
C TRP A 53 11.57 -30.93 11.43
N PRO A 54 10.57 -31.56 10.78
CA PRO A 54 9.73 -30.85 9.83
C PRO A 54 8.92 -29.75 10.54
N VAL A 55 8.59 -28.70 9.81
CA VAL A 55 7.63 -27.69 10.28
C VAL A 55 6.20 -28.26 10.31
N SER A 56 5.26 -27.68 11.06
CA SER A 56 3.87 -28.12 11.08
C SER A 56 3.04 -27.38 10.01
N ASP A 57 1.73 -27.65 9.99
CA ASP A 57 0.72 -26.84 9.31
C ASP A 57 0.76 -25.35 9.67
N ASN A 58 1.19 -24.98 10.88
CA ASN A 58 1.32 -23.60 11.33
C ASN A 58 2.20 -22.78 10.39
N THR A 59 3.42 -23.25 10.13
CA THR A 59 4.35 -22.56 9.23
C THR A 59 3.81 -22.47 7.81
N LEU A 60 3.19 -23.54 7.29
CA LEU A 60 2.63 -23.55 5.95
C LEU A 60 1.48 -22.55 5.80
N MET A 61 0.56 -22.50 6.77
CA MET A 61 -0.55 -21.55 6.77
C MET A 61 -0.07 -20.11 6.98
N HIS A 62 0.94 -19.90 7.82
CA HIS A 62 1.57 -18.58 8.00
C HIS A 62 2.23 -18.09 6.71
N MET A 63 2.94 -18.97 6.01
CA MET A 63 3.49 -18.69 4.68
C MET A 63 2.38 -18.37 3.67
N ALA A 64 1.27 -19.11 3.67
CA ALA A 64 0.14 -18.85 2.79
C ALA A 64 -0.46 -17.44 3.00
N THR A 65 -0.59 -17.00 4.26
CA THR A 65 -1.01 -15.63 4.59
C THR A 65 0.02 -14.60 4.11
N ALA A 66 1.30 -14.82 4.39
CA ALA A 66 2.38 -13.92 3.97
C ALA A 66 2.47 -13.80 2.45
N GLU A 67 2.27 -14.91 1.74
CA GLU A 67 2.30 -14.96 0.30
C GLU A 67 1.14 -14.20 -0.36
N ALA A 68 -0.06 -14.24 0.24
CA ALA A 68 -1.18 -13.43 -0.22
C ALA A 68 -0.88 -11.93 -0.03
N LEU A 69 -0.29 -11.55 1.11
CA LEU A 69 0.04 -10.15 1.45
C LEU A 69 1.10 -9.52 0.55
N ILE A 70 1.93 -10.33 -0.12
CA ILE A 70 2.95 -9.82 -1.06
C ILE A 70 2.47 -9.80 -2.51
N THR A 71 1.21 -10.15 -2.78
CA THR A 71 0.63 -9.98 -4.10
C THR A 71 0.23 -8.52 -4.35
N ASP A 72 0.13 -8.15 -5.63
CA ASP A 72 -0.44 -6.87 -6.02
C ASP A 72 -1.97 -6.96 -5.91
N TYR A 73 -2.51 -6.38 -4.83
CA TYR A 73 -3.95 -6.22 -4.63
C TYR A 73 -4.32 -4.73 -4.55
N TRP A 74 -5.45 -4.36 -5.15
CA TRP A 74 -5.90 -2.96 -5.22
C TRP A 74 -6.75 -2.56 -4.03
N CYS A 75 -7.40 -3.53 -3.39
CA CYS A 75 -8.23 -3.36 -2.20
C CYS A 75 -8.17 -4.59 -1.29
N LEU A 76 -8.72 -4.48 -0.08
CA LEU A 76 -8.74 -5.59 0.87
C LEU A 76 -9.55 -6.79 0.37
N GLU A 77 -10.58 -6.58 -0.45
CA GLU A 77 -11.38 -7.69 -1.00
C GLU A 77 -10.58 -8.53 -2.00
N ASP A 78 -9.65 -7.91 -2.74
CA ASP A 78 -8.71 -8.63 -3.61
C ASP A 78 -7.73 -9.45 -2.77
N LEU A 79 -7.22 -8.87 -1.68
CA LEU A 79 -6.41 -9.61 -0.70
C LEU A 79 -7.19 -10.78 -0.10
N TYR A 80 -8.46 -10.61 0.26
CA TYR A 80 -9.28 -11.69 0.83
C TYR A 80 -9.51 -12.83 -0.17
N ARG A 81 -9.72 -12.52 -1.45
CA ARG A 81 -9.81 -13.53 -2.51
C ARG A 81 -8.49 -14.29 -2.66
N GLU A 82 -7.37 -13.59 -2.60
CA GLU A 82 -6.06 -14.23 -2.67
C GLU A 82 -5.79 -15.10 -1.43
N LEU A 83 -6.12 -14.63 -0.22
CA LEU A 83 -6.02 -15.42 1.01
C LEU A 83 -6.85 -16.71 0.91
N VAL A 84 -8.08 -16.64 0.40
CA VAL A 84 -8.92 -17.82 0.16
C VAL A 84 -8.23 -18.80 -0.77
N LYS A 85 -7.73 -18.32 -1.91
CA LYS A 85 -7.02 -19.16 -2.88
C LYS A 85 -5.82 -19.85 -2.24
N ARG A 86 -4.98 -19.09 -1.52
CA ARG A 86 -3.79 -19.63 -0.85
C ARG A 86 -4.14 -20.63 0.25
N TYR A 87 -5.21 -20.40 1.01
CA TYR A 87 -5.64 -21.34 2.04
C TYR A 87 -6.17 -22.64 1.45
N VAL A 88 -7.01 -22.56 0.41
CA VAL A 88 -7.50 -23.76 -0.30
C VAL A 88 -6.33 -24.54 -0.92
N ASP A 89 -5.43 -23.87 -1.66
CA ASP A 89 -4.25 -24.50 -2.27
C ASP A 89 -3.29 -25.10 -1.21
N SER A 90 -3.27 -24.54 0.00
CA SER A 90 -2.45 -25.08 1.09
C SER A 90 -3.04 -26.35 1.67
N THR A 91 -4.36 -26.57 1.61
CA THR A 91 -4.97 -27.79 2.15
C THR A 91 -4.49 -29.07 1.47
N ASP A 92 -4.08 -29.01 0.20
CA ASP A 92 -3.49 -30.15 -0.52
C ASP A 92 -2.10 -30.55 0.00
N LYS A 93 -1.41 -29.62 0.69
CA LYS A 93 -0.06 -29.81 1.25
C LYS A 93 -0.08 -30.22 2.73
N LEU A 94 -1.24 -30.15 3.36
CA LEU A 94 -1.45 -30.51 4.76
C LEU A 94 -1.44 -32.03 5.07
N PRO A 95 -1.86 -32.95 4.16
CA PRO A 95 -1.82 -34.38 4.44
C PRO A 95 -0.41 -34.86 4.83
N GLY A 96 -0.30 -35.58 5.95
CA GLY A 96 0.97 -36.03 6.51
C GLY A 96 1.57 -35.11 7.58
N ARG A 97 1.04 -33.89 7.74
CA ARG A 97 1.31 -33.00 8.87
C ARG A 97 0.04 -32.92 9.71
N ARG A 98 0.12 -33.24 11.01
CA ARG A 98 -1.04 -33.38 11.90
C ARG A 98 -1.76 -32.04 12.08
N SER A 99 -2.66 -31.75 11.15
CA SER A 99 -3.24 -30.42 10.97
C SER A 99 -4.40 -30.16 11.93
N ASP A 100 -4.60 -28.90 12.29
CA ASP A 100 -5.79 -28.48 13.05
C ASP A 100 -7.08 -28.83 12.28
N PRO A 101 -7.96 -29.69 12.86
CA PRO A 101 -9.20 -30.09 12.19
C PRO A 101 -10.11 -28.91 11.83
N ALA A 102 -10.14 -27.86 12.64
CA ALA A 102 -10.98 -26.68 12.37
C ALA A 102 -10.49 -25.91 11.13
N THR A 103 -9.17 -25.83 10.95
CA THR A 103 -8.54 -25.27 9.74
C THR A 103 -8.94 -26.04 8.49
N ILE A 104 -8.80 -27.38 8.48
CA ILE A 104 -9.17 -28.21 7.31
C ILE A 104 -10.66 -28.06 7.00
N GLU A 105 -11.52 -28.23 8.01
CA GLU A 105 -12.98 -28.15 7.85
C GLU A 105 -13.39 -26.79 7.26
N SER A 106 -12.86 -25.70 7.80
CA SER A 106 -13.26 -24.36 7.37
C SER A 106 -12.68 -23.97 6.00
N CYS A 107 -11.46 -24.43 5.67
CA CYS A 107 -10.91 -24.24 4.32
C CYS A 107 -11.77 -24.94 3.25
N SER A 108 -12.35 -26.10 3.57
CA SER A 108 -13.28 -26.80 2.66
C SER A 108 -14.58 -26.02 2.38
N GLN A 109 -14.93 -25.06 3.24
CA GLN A 109 -16.12 -24.21 3.11
C GLN A 109 -15.85 -22.90 2.35
N LEU A 110 -14.58 -22.58 2.11
CA LEU A 110 -14.18 -21.43 1.30
C LEU A 110 -14.53 -21.64 -0.17
N LYS A 111 -14.82 -20.55 -0.88
CA LYS A 111 -15.34 -20.60 -2.25
C LYS A 111 -14.45 -19.78 -3.18
N PRO A 112 -13.29 -20.28 -3.61
CA PRO A 112 -12.33 -19.52 -4.41
C PRO A 112 -12.94 -18.97 -5.72
N ASP A 113 -13.93 -19.66 -6.28
CA ASP A 113 -14.62 -19.24 -7.52
C ASP A 113 -15.74 -18.20 -7.29
N ASN A 114 -16.07 -17.85 -6.04
CA ASN A 114 -17.14 -16.90 -5.72
C ASN A 114 -16.59 -15.48 -5.49
N TYR A 115 -16.77 -14.60 -6.46
CA TYR A 115 -16.21 -13.24 -6.40
C TYR A 115 -16.71 -12.38 -5.22
N LEU A 116 -17.94 -12.57 -4.72
CA LEU A 116 -18.54 -11.67 -3.72
C LEU A 116 -18.40 -12.16 -2.28
N LEU A 117 -18.39 -13.47 -2.07
CA LEU A 117 -18.45 -14.08 -0.73
C LEU A 117 -17.43 -15.20 -0.56
N ALA A 118 -16.32 -15.18 -1.31
CA ALA A 118 -15.30 -16.23 -1.32
C ALA A 118 -14.79 -16.60 0.08
N TRP A 119 -14.60 -15.61 0.95
CA TRP A 119 -14.04 -15.75 2.29
C TRP A 119 -15.09 -15.87 3.40
N HIS A 120 -16.38 -15.87 3.04
CA HIS A 120 -17.45 -15.93 4.03
C HIS A 120 -17.73 -17.37 4.47
N THR A 121 -17.37 -17.67 5.70
CA THR A 121 -17.69 -18.91 6.40
C THR A 121 -18.88 -18.74 7.36
N PRO A 122 -19.66 -19.81 7.62
CA PRO A 122 -20.62 -19.85 8.71
C PRO A 122 -19.92 -19.75 10.07
N PHE A 123 -20.66 -19.39 11.12
CA PHE A 123 -20.16 -19.50 12.49
C PHE A 123 -19.83 -20.97 12.81
N ASN A 124 -18.75 -21.19 13.56
CA ASN A 124 -18.29 -22.53 13.91
C ASN A 124 -17.92 -22.60 15.40
N GLU A 125 -18.68 -23.35 16.20
CA GLU A 125 -18.40 -23.62 17.62
C GLU A 125 -17.00 -24.22 17.85
N LYS A 126 -16.50 -25.04 16.91
CA LYS A 126 -15.14 -25.60 16.96
C LYS A 126 -14.05 -24.61 16.53
N GLY A 127 -14.44 -23.46 15.97
CA GLY A 127 -13.56 -22.43 15.43
C GLY A 127 -12.80 -21.62 16.48
N SER A 128 -12.82 -21.99 17.76
CA SER A 128 -12.07 -21.30 18.83
C SER A 128 -10.58 -21.67 18.92
N GLY A 129 -10.08 -22.53 18.01
CA GLY A 129 -8.70 -23.03 17.97
C GLY A 129 -7.60 -21.98 17.73
N PHE A 130 -6.35 -22.39 17.92
CA PHE A 130 -5.15 -21.55 17.78
C PHE A 130 -4.77 -21.24 16.32
N GLY A 131 -5.28 -21.99 15.34
CA GLY A 131 -4.79 -21.94 13.96
C GLY A 131 -4.99 -20.56 13.30
N ALA A 132 -5.95 -19.76 13.77
CA ALA A 132 -6.08 -18.36 13.36
C ALA A 132 -4.94 -17.46 13.87
N ALA A 133 -4.49 -17.68 15.11
CA ALA A 133 -3.41 -16.91 15.71
C ALA A 133 -2.07 -17.17 15.01
N THR A 134 -1.73 -18.44 14.77
CA THR A 134 -0.41 -18.85 14.24
C THR A 134 -0.14 -18.43 12.80
N LYS A 135 -1.17 -18.12 12.00
CA LYS A 135 -1.00 -17.61 10.63
C LYS A 135 -1.04 -16.09 10.52
N ALA A 136 -1.45 -15.39 11.57
CA ALA A 136 -1.74 -13.96 11.53
C ALA A 136 -0.52 -13.06 11.78
N MET A 137 0.64 -13.59 12.22
CA MET A 137 1.80 -12.76 12.57
C MET A 137 2.23 -11.82 11.43
N CYS A 138 2.21 -12.30 10.18
CA CYS A 138 2.63 -11.51 9.02
C CYS A 138 1.72 -10.28 8.75
N LEU A 139 0.47 -10.32 9.18
CA LEU A 139 -0.45 -9.17 9.09
C LEU A 139 0.06 -8.00 9.92
N GLY A 140 0.53 -8.30 11.14
CA GLY A 140 1.18 -7.32 12.02
C GLY A 140 2.44 -6.74 11.41
N MET A 141 3.18 -7.50 10.61
CA MET A 141 4.35 -6.99 9.88
C MET A 141 3.96 -6.09 8.71
N ARG A 142 2.81 -6.33 8.08
CA ARG A 142 2.35 -5.57 6.92
C ARG A 142 1.70 -4.24 7.30
N TYR A 143 0.96 -4.22 8.42
CA TYR A 143 0.17 -3.09 8.90
C TYR A 143 0.62 -2.60 10.29
N TRP A 144 1.94 -2.56 10.53
CA TRP A 144 2.50 -2.23 11.85
C TRP A 144 2.36 -0.76 12.26
N LYS A 145 2.11 0.15 11.31
CA LYS A 145 2.06 1.59 11.55
C LYS A 145 0.81 1.97 12.38
N PRO A 146 0.90 2.87 13.38
CA PRO A 146 -0.25 3.27 14.21
C PRO A 146 -1.45 3.78 13.40
N GLU A 147 -1.19 4.48 12.29
CA GLU A 147 -2.23 5.05 11.41
C GLU A 147 -3.02 3.97 10.66
N ARG A 148 -2.52 2.73 10.61
CA ARG A 148 -3.13 1.59 9.91
C ARG A 148 -3.81 0.61 10.87
N LEU A 149 -4.06 1.04 12.11
CA LEU A 149 -4.68 0.19 13.15
C LEU A 149 -6.04 -0.36 12.70
N GLU A 150 -6.88 0.45 12.04
CA GLU A 150 -8.19 -0.03 11.54
C GLU A 150 -8.03 -1.12 10.47
N SER A 151 -7.09 -0.95 9.53
CA SER A 151 -6.77 -1.97 8.54
C SER A 151 -6.23 -3.25 9.18
N LEU A 152 -5.37 -3.12 10.21
CA LEU A 152 -4.84 -4.27 10.96
C LEU A 152 -5.97 -5.03 11.67
N ILE A 153 -6.92 -4.31 12.29
CA ILE A 153 -8.11 -4.90 12.92
C ILE A 153 -8.92 -5.66 11.87
N GLU A 154 -9.34 -4.98 10.81
CA GLU A 154 -10.17 -5.56 9.76
C GLU A 154 -9.53 -6.83 9.15
N VAL A 155 -8.28 -6.72 8.68
CA VAL A 155 -7.61 -7.82 7.97
C VAL A 155 -7.34 -9.00 8.92
N SER A 156 -6.98 -8.74 10.18
CA SER A 156 -6.75 -9.82 11.16
C SER A 156 -8.03 -10.54 11.56
N ILE A 157 -9.15 -9.82 11.68
CA ILE A 157 -10.46 -10.41 11.97
C ILE A 157 -10.94 -11.26 10.78
N GLU A 158 -10.90 -10.73 9.55
CA GLU A 158 -11.35 -11.49 8.37
C GLU A 158 -10.44 -12.69 8.08
N CYS A 159 -9.11 -12.52 8.17
CA CYS A 159 -8.15 -13.63 8.06
C CYS A 159 -8.41 -14.73 9.10
N GLY A 160 -8.73 -14.36 10.34
CA GLY A 160 -9.11 -15.31 11.38
C GLY A 160 -10.40 -16.06 11.02
N ARG A 161 -11.47 -15.33 10.69
CA ARG A 161 -12.79 -15.89 10.41
C ARG A 161 -12.84 -16.83 9.22
N MET A 162 -11.97 -16.64 8.23
CA MET A 162 -11.85 -17.56 7.09
C MET A 162 -11.65 -19.03 7.53
N THR A 163 -11.07 -19.26 8.71
CA THR A 163 -10.80 -20.62 9.22
C THR A 163 -11.34 -20.88 10.62
N HIS A 164 -11.58 -19.83 11.39
CA HIS A 164 -11.88 -19.86 12.82
C HIS A 164 -12.96 -18.82 13.10
N ASN A 165 -14.15 -19.05 12.57
CA ASN A 165 -15.26 -18.13 12.72
C ASN A 165 -15.93 -18.26 14.10
N HIS A 166 -15.17 -17.89 15.12
CA HIS A 166 -15.54 -17.86 16.54
C HIS A 166 -14.72 -16.77 17.24
N PRO A 167 -15.28 -15.93 18.13
CA PRO A 167 -14.57 -14.82 18.79
C PRO A 167 -13.22 -15.21 19.39
N THR A 168 -13.18 -16.25 20.22
CA THR A 168 -11.93 -16.79 20.79
C THR A 168 -10.84 -17.08 19.75
N GLY A 169 -11.21 -17.57 18.55
CA GLY A 169 -10.27 -17.90 17.49
C GLY A 169 -9.77 -16.66 16.74
N PHE A 170 -10.67 -15.88 16.15
CA PHE A 170 -10.27 -14.71 15.36
C PHE A 170 -9.73 -13.55 16.20
N LEU A 171 -10.10 -13.42 17.47
CA LEU A 171 -9.44 -12.47 18.38
C LEU A 171 -8.01 -12.90 18.72
N GLY A 172 -7.69 -14.20 18.64
CA GLY A 172 -6.32 -14.70 18.69
C GLY A 172 -5.47 -14.25 17.49
N SER A 173 -6.07 -14.20 16.29
CA SER A 173 -5.47 -13.61 15.09
C SER A 173 -5.16 -12.12 15.32
N LEU A 174 -6.15 -11.35 15.80
CA LEU A 174 -5.98 -9.93 16.14
C LEU A 174 -4.87 -9.73 17.18
N CYS A 175 -4.90 -10.47 18.28
CA CYS A 175 -3.91 -10.36 19.35
C CYS A 175 -2.49 -10.58 18.84
N THR A 176 -2.28 -11.65 18.06
CA THR A 176 -0.97 -11.97 17.51
C THR A 176 -0.49 -10.91 16.52
N ALA A 177 -1.37 -10.43 15.65
CA ALA A 177 -1.05 -9.38 14.69
C ALA A 177 -0.71 -8.05 15.39
N LEU A 178 -1.43 -7.70 16.47
CA LEU A 178 -1.14 -6.53 17.30
C LEU A 178 0.22 -6.64 18.00
N PHE A 179 0.55 -7.78 18.59
CA PHE A 179 1.83 -7.94 19.30
C PHE A 179 3.02 -7.87 18.36
N ILE A 180 2.88 -8.41 17.15
CA ILE A 180 3.89 -8.25 16.10
C ILE A 180 4.04 -6.78 15.70
N SER A 181 2.93 -6.07 15.52
CA SER A 181 2.92 -4.62 15.23
C SER A 181 3.61 -3.83 16.37
N TYR A 182 3.30 -4.13 17.62
CA TYR A 182 3.90 -3.51 18.80
C TYR A 182 5.41 -3.79 18.93
N ALA A 183 5.85 -5.01 18.59
CA ALA A 183 7.26 -5.36 18.54
C ALA A 183 8.03 -4.51 17.51
N ILE A 184 7.46 -4.30 16.33
CA ILE A 184 8.06 -3.46 15.28
C ILE A 184 8.07 -1.98 15.68
N GLN A 185 7.00 -1.50 16.31
CA GLN A 185 6.92 -0.13 16.85
C GLN A 185 7.86 0.11 18.04
N GLY A 186 8.48 -0.94 18.61
CA GLY A 186 9.33 -0.82 19.78
C GLY A 186 8.58 -0.50 21.06
N LYS A 187 7.29 -0.84 21.14
CA LYS A 187 6.50 -0.64 22.37
C LYS A 187 7.03 -1.51 23.52
N PRO A 188 7.07 -1.02 24.77
CA PRO A 188 7.46 -1.83 25.92
C PRO A 188 6.56 -3.07 26.07
N LEU A 189 7.17 -4.24 26.27
CA LEU A 189 6.47 -5.54 26.35
C LEU A 189 5.28 -5.49 27.30
N VAL A 190 5.49 -5.00 28.53
CA VAL A 190 4.49 -4.92 29.61
C VAL A 190 3.21 -4.14 29.26
N LYS A 191 3.22 -3.34 28.18
CA LYS A 191 2.04 -2.59 27.72
C LYS A 191 1.18 -3.35 26.73
N TRP A 192 1.72 -4.38 26.08
CA TRP A 192 1.07 -5.00 24.91
C TRP A 192 -0.31 -5.56 25.22
N GLY A 193 -0.45 -6.29 26.33
CA GLY A 193 -1.74 -6.85 26.74
C GLY A 193 -2.81 -5.78 27.00
N ARG A 194 -2.45 -4.71 27.74
CA ARG A 194 -3.36 -3.59 28.02
C ARG A 194 -3.75 -2.83 26.76
N ASP A 195 -2.78 -2.54 25.91
CA ASP A 195 -3.00 -1.86 24.63
C ASP A 195 -3.89 -2.71 23.72
N MET A 196 -3.72 -4.04 23.70
CA MET A 196 -4.61 -4.95 22.97
C MET A 196 -6.03 -4.91 23.53
N MET A 197 -6.21 -4.93 24.86
CA MET A 197 -7.54 -4.81 25.49
C MET A 197 -8.25 -3.49 25.13
N LYS A 198 -7.51 -2.39 24.90
CA LYS A 198 -8.07 -1.12 24.40
C LYS A 198 -8.56 -1.22 22.95
N VAL A 199 -8.01 -2.14 22.16
CA VAL A 199 -8.36 -2.36 20.73
C VAL A 199 -9.52 -3.34 20.56
N VAL A 200 -9.74 -4.28 21.50
CA VAL A 200 -10.83 -5.27 21.40
C VAL A 200 -12.21 -4.62 21.14
N PRO A 201 -12.62 -3.54 21.82
CA PRO A 201 -13.90 -2.88 21.50
C PRO A 201 -14.01 -2.34 20.07
N MET A 202 -12.89 -1.89 19.47
CA MET A 202 -12.86 -1.46 18.06
C MET A 202 -13.07 -2.64 17.12
N ALA A 203 -12.51 -3.80 17.46
CA ALA A 203 -12.77 -5.03 16.72
C ALA A 203 -14.24 -5.43 16.82
N GLU A 204 -14.86 -5.34 17.99
CA GLU A 204 -16.29 -5.61 18.17
C GLU A 204 -17.16 -4.70 17.27
N GLU A 205 -16.82 -3.41 17.21
CA GLU A 205 -17.51 -2.43 16.36
C GLU A 205 -17.35 -2.76 14.87
N TYR A 206 -16.16 -3.18 14.43
CA TYR A 206 -15.97 -3.70 13.07
C TYR A 206 -16.90 -4.90 12.79
N CYS A 207 -16.98 -5.85 13.73
CA CYS A 207 -17.87 -7.00 13.61
C CYS A 207 -19.33 -6.56 13.42
N LYS A 208 -19.80 -5.61 14.24
CA LYS A 208 -21.16 -5.03 14.16
C LYS A 208 -21.44 -4.43 12.79
N LYS A 209 -20.50 -3.67 12.22
CA LYS A 209 -20.62 -3.06 10.89
C LYS A 209 -20.75 -4.07 9.76
N THR A 210 -20.10 -5.24 9.87
CA THR A 210 -20.16 -6.29 8.85
C THR A 210 -21.45 -7.13 8.89
N ILE A 211 -22.26 -7.04 9.97
CA ILE A 211 -23.56 -7.72 10.15
C ILE A 211 -23.46 -9.24 9.90
N ARG A 212 -22.48 -9.92 10.52
CA ARG A 212 -22.28 -11.38 10.42
C ARG A 212 -22.35 -12.03 11.80
N HIS A 213 -23.26 -12.99 12.01
CA HIS A 213 -23.30 -13.88 13.19
C HIS A 213 -23.24 -13.14 14.55
N MET A 214 -23.94 -12.01 14.66
CA MET A 214 -23.85 -11.12 15.83
C MET A 214 -24.34 -11.76 17.13
N ALA A 215 -25.41 -12.57 17.06
CA ALA A 215 -25.96 -13.23 18.24
C ALA A 215 -24.94 -14.21 18.82
N GLU A 216 -24.37 -15.06 17.96
CA GLU A 216 -23.35 -16.03 18.33
C GLU A 216 -22.08 -15.34 18.83
N TYR A 217 -21.66 -14.22 18.21
CA TYR A 217 -20.50 -13.50 18.70
C TYR A 217 -20.70 -12.89 20.08
N GLN A 218 -21.88 -12.32 20.36
CA GLN A 218 -22.17 -11.73 21.67
C GLN A 218 -22.10 -12.76 22.80
N GLU A 219 -22.52 -14.00 22.55
CA GLU A 219 -22.45 -15.09 23.54
C GLU A 219 -21.01 -15.48 23.89
N HIS A 220 -20.10 -15.41 22.92
CA HIS A 220 -18.74 -15.95 23.04
C HIS A 220 -17.63 -14.90 23.19
N TRP A 221 -17.93 -13.62 22.97
CA TRP A 221 -16.94 -12.53 22.98
C TRP A 221 -16.26 -12.36 24.34
N PHE A 222 -17.09 -12.28 25.39
CA PHE A 222 -16.65 -12.01 26.76
C PHE A 222 -15.61 -13.02 27.28
N TYR A 223 -15.65 -14.26 26.77
CA TYR A 223 -14.71 -15.30 27.16
C TYR A 223 -13.25 -14.90 26.90
N PHE A 224 -12.96 -14.34 25.72
CA PHE A 224 -11.61 -13.91 25.37
C PHE A 224 -11.16 -12.75 26.27
N GLU A 225 -12.02 -11.75 26.45
CA GLU A 225 -11.73 -10.56 27.27
C GLU A 225 -11.45 -10.95 28.73
N ALA A 226 -12.32 -11.76 29.33
CA ALA A 226 -12.18 -12.19 30.71
C ALA A 226 -10.90 -12.98 30.95
N LYS A 227 -10.53 -13.89 30.03
CA LYS A 227 -9.29 -14.66 30.14
C LYS A 227 -8.04 -13.79 30.07
N TRP A 228 -8.03 -12.78 29.20
CA TRP A 228 -6.92 -11.83 29.09
C TRP A 228 -6.85 -10.88 30.28
N GLN A 229 -7.98 -10.39 30.79
CA GLN A 229 -8.01 -9.59 32.03
C GLN A 229 -7.42 -10.36 33.21
N PHE A 230 -7.87 -11.60 33.42
CA PHE A 230 -7.35 -12.47 34.48
C PHE A 230 -5.84 -12.69 34.37
N TYR A 231 -5.34 -12.95 33.16
CA TYR A 231 -3.90 -13.11 32.91
C TYR A 231 -3.10 -11.83 33.24
N LEU A 232 -3.60 -10.66 32.83
CA LEU A 232 -2.91 -9.39 33.09
C LEU A 232 -2.89 -9.03 34.57
N GLU A 233 -3.96 -9.36 35.30
CA GLU A 233 -4.02 -9.24 36.77
C GLU A 233 -3.05 -10.21 37.44
N GLU A 234 -3.01 -11.49 37.01
CA GLU A 234 -2.11 -12.51 37.56
C GLU A 234 -0.63 -12.14 37.37
N ARG A 235 -0.31 -11.41 36.30
CA ARG A 235 1.06 -10.90 36.04
C ARG A 235 1.31 -9.50 36.58
N GLU A 236 0.35 -8.88 37.25
CA GLU A 236 0.43 -7.51 37.75
C GLU A 236 0.88 -6.53 36.65
N ILE A 237 0.22 -6.58 35.47
CA ILE A 237 0.46 -5.69 34.33
C ILE A 237 -0.84 -5.17 33.71
N ASN A 238 -1.93 -5.09 34.48
CA ASN A 238 -3.23 -4.57 34.07
C ASN A 238 -3.36 -3.04 34.24
N GLU A 239 -2.58 -2.40 35.11
CA GLU A 239 -2.65 -0.97 35.43
C GLU A 239 -1.45 -0.15 34.92
N GLU A 240 -1.64 1.13 34.54
CA GLU A 240 -0.59 2.00 33.93
C GLU A 240 0.70 2.17 34.76
N ASN A 241 0.60 2.13 36.08
CA ASN A 241 1.72 2.20 37.02
C ASN A 241 2.54 0.89 37.08
N GLN A 242 1.98 -0.24 36.66
CA GLN A 242 2.65 -1.53 36.66
C GLN A 242 3.52 -1.71 35.40
N ASN A 243 4.83 -1.74 35.61
CA ASN A 243 5.83 -1.82 34.54
C ASN A 243 6.80 -3.00 34.66
N LYS A 244 6.55 -3.91 35.60
CA LYS A 244 7.34 -5.13 35.80
C LYS A 244 6.39 -6.30 36.02
N PRO A 245 6.45 -7.36 35.19
CA PRO A 245 5.59 -8.52 35.38
C PRO A 245 6.01 -9.29 36.64
N SER A 246 5.02 -9.74 37.40
CA SER A 246 5.20 -10.65 38.54
C SER A 246 5.14 -12.09 38.07
N PHE A 247 6.11 -12.91 38.47
CA PHE A 247 6.13 -14.35 38.20
C PHE A 247 6.18 -15.11 39.54
N PRO A 248 5.61 -16.33 39.63
CA PRO A 248 5.75 -17.16 40.82
C PRO A 248 7.21 -17.40 41.21
N ASP A 249 7.51 -17.45 42.52
CA ASP A 249 8.87 -17.69 43.03
C ASP A 249 9.47 -19.01 42.51
N ASN A 250 8.65 -20.06 42.45
CA ASN A 250 8.98 -21.27 41.71
C ASN A 250 8.18 -21.33 40.41
N TYR A 251 8.83 -21.07 39.28
CA TYR A 251 8.20 -21.11 37.95
C TYR A 251 8.92 -22.08 37.01
N ASP A 252 9.22 -23.28 37.52
CA ASP A 252 9.83 -24.39 36.80
C ASP A 252 8.88 -25.03 35.76
N ALA A 253 9.33 -26.09 35.09
CA ALA A 253 8.55 -26.74 34.03
C ALA A 253 7.22 -27.34 34.54
N GLU A 254 7.18 -27.83 35.79
CA GLU A 254 5.97 -28.44 36.36
C GLU A 254 4.96 -27.37 36.75
N GLU A 255 5.42 -26.27 37.36
CA GLU A 255 4.53 -25.16 37.70
C GLU A 255 4.00 -24.46 36.45
N ARG A 256 4.85 -24.25 35.42
CA ARG A 256 4.39 -23.72 34.12
C ARG A 256 3.30 -24.58 33.50
N GLU A 257 3.45 -25.90 33.54
CA GLU A 257 2.43 -26.83 33.04
C GLU A 257 1.09 -26.63 33.78
N LYS A 258 1.11 -26.52 35.12
CA LYS A 258 -0.09 -26.24 35.93
C LYS A 258 -0.71 -24.89 35.56
N THR A 259 0.09 -23.85 35.40
CA THR A 259 -0.37 -22.51 34.97
C THR A 259 -1.00 -22.56 33.58
N TYR A 260 -0.36 -23.18 32.60
CA TYR A 260 -0.86 -23.25 31.23
C TYR A 260 -2.17 -24.04 31.13
N ARG A 261 -2.34 -25.09 31.95
CA ARG A 261 -3.62 -25.81 32.06
C ARG A 261 -4.72 -24.97 32.68
N ARG A 262 -4.40 -24.07 33.60
CA ARG A 262 -5.35 -23.14 34.24
C ARG A 262 -5.87 -22.09 33.26
N TRP A 263 -5.00 -21.59 32.37
CA TRP A 263 -5.40 -20.63 31.34
C TRP A 263 -6.21 -21.28 30.20
N SER A 264 -5.96 -22.56 29.92
CA SER A 264 -6.70 -23.36 28.94
C SER A 264 -8.19 -23.51 29.27
N SER A 265 -9.01 -23.72 28.23
CA SER A 265 -10.41 -24.13 28.38
C SER A 265 -10.60 -25.64 28.61
N GLU A 266 -9.66 -26.48 28.15
CA GLU A 266 -9.80 -27.94 28.09
C GLU A 266 -8.64 -28.68 28.76
N GLY A 267 -7.90 -27.98 29.63
CA GLY A 267 -6.75 -28.55 30.34
C GLY A 267 -5.54 -28.84 29.46
N ARG A 268 -5.49 -28.27 28.24
CA ARG A 268 -4.32 -28.31 27.35
C ARG A 268 -3.97 -26.90 26.89
N GLY A 269 -2.90 -26.34 27.45
CA GLY A 269 -2.48 -24.96 27.19
C GLY A 269 -2.04 -24.72 25.75
N GLY A 270 -2.44 -23.59 25.19
CA GLY A 270 -2.07 -23.14 23.84
C GLY A 270 -2.97 -23.68 22.73
N ARG A 271 -4.07 -24.35 23.08
CA ARG A 271 -4.96 -25.02 22.11
C ARG A 271 -5.99 -24.06 21.48
N ARG A 272 -6.18 -22.87 22.03
CA ARG A 272 -7.21 -21.92 21.63
C ARG A 272 -6.60 -20.58 21.23
N GLY A 273 -7.39 -19.77 20.53
CA GLY A 273 -6.92 -18.46 20.09
C GLY A 273 -6.65 -17.47 21.24
N HIS A 274 -7.19 -17.69 22.44
CA HIS A 274 -6.86 -16.84 23.61
C HIS A 274 -5.53 -17.23 24.27
N ASP A 275 -5.27 -18.53 24.46
CA ASP A 275 -4.15 -19.01 25.29
C ASP A 275 -2.84 -19.24 24.50
N ALA A 276 -2.91 -19.54 23.20
CA ALA A 276 -1.70 -19.65 22.36
C ALA A 276 -0.86 -18.36 22.34
N PRO A 277 -1.41 -17.19 21.97
CA PRO A 277 -0.67 -15.92 22.06
C PRO A 277 -0.35 -15.50 23.50
N MET A 278 -1.17 -15.88 24.48
CA MET A 278 -0.93 -15.58 25.89
C MET A 278 0.31 -16.28 26.43
N ILE A 279 0.44 -17.59 26.19
CA ILE A 279 1.62 -18.37 26.61
C ILE A 279 2.87 -17.88 25.86
N ALA A 280 2.76 -17.58 24.57
CA ALA A 280 3.87 -17.01 23.80
C ALA A 280 4.33 -15.65 24.36
N TYR A 281 3.38 -14.80 24.77
CA TYR A 281 3.66 -13.51 25.38
C TYR A 281 4.26 -13.63 26.79
N ASP A 282 3.74 -14.54 27.62
CA ASP A 282 4.30 -14.88 28.93
C ASP A 282 5.77 -15.35 28.82
N ALA A 283 6.04 -16.21 27.83
CA ALA A 283 7.39 -16.67 27.54
C ALA A 283 8.33 -15.52 27.14
N ILE A 284 7.87 -14.61 26.29
CA ILE A 284 8.65 -13.42 25.88
C ILE A 284 8.91 -12.47 27.05
N LEU A 285 7.92 -12.24 27.92
CA LEU A 285 8.09 -11.45 29.14
C LEU A 285 9.12 -12.05 30.10
N GLY A 286 9.13 -13.38 30.23
CA GLY A 286 9.96 -14.09 31.20
C GLY A 286 11.36 -14.50 30.70
N CYS A 287 11.60 -14.57 29.38
CA CYS A 287 12.86 -15.10 28.85
C CYS A 287 14.07 -14.17 29.01
N GLY A 288 13.86 -12.87 29.31
CA GLY A 288 14.96 -11.90 29.44
C GLY A 288 15.82 -11.75 28.16
N GLY A 289 15.29 -12.13 27.00
CA GLY A 289 16.03 -12.14 25.74
C GLY A 289 17.00 -13.32 25.59
N ASP A 290 16.88 -14.36 26.42
CA ASP A 290 17.56 -15.64 26.28
C ASP A 290 16.73 -16.62 25.43
N TRP A 291 17.33 -17.18 24.37
CA TRP A 291 16.63 -18.08 23.45
C TRP A 291 16.31 -19.43 24.10
N THR A 292 17.21 -19.96 24.93
CA THR A 292 17.01 -21.25 25.59
C THR A 292 15.85 -21.18 26.58
N GLU A 293 15.79 -20.10 27.36
CA GLU A 293 14.68 -19.85 28.28
C GLU A 293 13.35 -19.63 27.56
N LEU A 294 13.37 -18.96 26.39
CA LEU A 294 12.19 -18.89 25.53
C LEU A 294 11.71 -20.30 25.12
N CYS A 295 12.62 -21.15 24.65
CA CYS A 295 12.30 -22.53 24.28
C CYS A 295 11.72 -23.32 25.46
N ASN A 296 12.30 -23.20 26.64
CA ASN A 296 11.82 -23.88 27.85
C ASN A 296 10.41 -23.44 28.27
N ARG A 297 9.99 -22.21 27.94
CA ARG A 297 8.68 -21.66 28.26
C ARG A 297 7.64 -21.93 27.17
N ALA A 298 7.95 -21.64 25.91
CA ALA A 298 6.99 -21.67 24.82
C ALA A 298 7.05 -22.91 23.92
N MET A 299 8.20 -23.59 23.81
CA MET A 299 8.37 -24.72 22.89
C MET A 299 8.36 -26.07 23.62
N PHE A 300 8.78 -26.12 24.89
CA PHE A 300 8.97 -27.36 25.68
C PHE A 300 8.00 -27.48 26.85
N HIS A 301 6.69 -27.53 26.56
CA HIS A 301 5.63 -27.85 27.52
C HIS A 301 4.69 -28.95 26.97
N GLY A 302 3.78 -29.48 27.79
CA GLY A 302 2.86 -30.57 27.44
C GLY A 302 1.59 -30.14 26.68
N GLY A 303 1.53 -28.87 26.26
CA GLY A 303 0.39 -28.25 25.60
C GLY A 303 0.43 -28.36 24.08
N GLU A 304 0.03 -27.30 23.39
CA GLU A 304 0.13 -27.15 21.94
C GLU A 304 1.39 -26.34 21.56
N SER A 305 2.55 -26.93 21.85
CA SER A 305 3.83 -26.23 21.90
C SER A 305 4.34 -25.74 20.54
N ALA A 306 3.84 -26.33 19.45
CA ALA A 306 4.11 -25.85 18.08
C ALA A 306 3.49 -24.46 17.85
N ALA A 307 2.26 -24.24 18.33
CA ALA A 307 1.53 -23.00 18.15
C ALA A 307 2.13 -21.86 18.97
N THR A 308 2.36 -22.09 20.26
CA THR A 308 3.00 -21.14 21.18
C THR A 308 4.44 -20.86 20.75
N GLY A 309 5.18 -21.90 20.34
CA GLY A 309 6.53 -21.79 19.81
C GLY A 309 6.61 -20.94 18.56
N SER A 310 5.69 -21.12 17.60
CA SER A 310 5.66 -20.33 16.37
C SER A 310 5.47 -18.84 16.64
N ILE A 311 4.49 -18.48 17.49
CA ILE A 311 4.22 -17.08 17.84
C ILE A 311 5.40 -16.48 18.62
N ALA A 312 5.90 -17.20 19.63
CA ALA A 312 7.02 -16.74 20.47
C ALA A 312 8.31 -16.56 19.67
N GLY A 313 8.64 -17.51 18.79
CA GLY A 313 9.80 -17.42 17.91
C GLY A 313 9.72 -16.22 16.96
N CYS A 314 8.54 -15.96 16.40
CA CYS A 314 8.29 -14.78 15.55
C CYS A 314 8.55 -13.47 16.30
N LEU A 315 8.00 -13.33 17.52
CA LEU A 315 8.21 -12.16 18.37
C LEU A 315 9.68 -12.01 18.77
N TYR A 316 10.36 -13.10 19.13
CA TYR A 316 11.78 -13.09 19.48
C TYR A 316 12.64 -12.59 18.32
N GLY A 317 12.36 -13.03 17.08
CA GLY A 317 13.08 -12.58 15.89
C GLY A 317 12.97 -11.08 15.64
N LEU A 318 11.80 -10.47 15.90
CA LEU A 318 11.63 -9.02 15.81
C LEU A 318 12.38 -8.26 16.90
N LEU A 319 12.36 -8.79 18.13
CA LEU A 319 12.97 -8.13 19.28
C LEU A 319 14.51 -8.24 19.25
N TYR A 320 15.03 -9.45 19.01
CA TYR A 320 16.43 -9.81 19.25
C TYR A 320 17.19 -10.31 18.00
N GLY A 321 16.49 -10.61 16.90
CA GLY A 321 17.10 -11.17 15.68
C GLY A 321 17.68 -12.58 15.88
N LEU A 322 18.60 -12.99 15.00
CA LEU A 322 19.21 -14.33 15.01
C LEU A 322 20.49 -14.45 15.86
N SER A 323 21.01 -13.33 16.39
CA SER A 323 22.35 -13.27 16.98
C SER A 323 22.57 -14.20 18.17
N LYS A 324 21.52 -14.48 18.95
CA LYS A 324 21.54 -15.34 20.13
C LYS A 324 20.96 -16.74 19.88
N VAL A 325 20.67 -17.06 18.62
CA VAL A 325 20.05 -18.34 18.24
C VAL A 325 21.13 -19.26 17.65
N PRO A 326 21.26 -20.51 18.12
CA PRO A 326 22.19 -21.47 17.55
C PRO A 326 21.95 -21.69 16.06
N LYS A 327 23.03 -21.63 15.26
CA LYS A 327 22.94 -21.71 13.78
C LYS A 327 22.26 -22.99 13.29
N GLY A 328 22.54 -24.12 13.93
CA GLY A 328 21.95 -25.41 13.58
C GLY A 328 20.42 -25.41 13.63
N LEU A 329 19.80 -24.51 14.40
CA LEU A 329 18.35 -24.46 14.51
C LEU A 329 17.64 -23.87 13.30
N TYR A 330 18.29 -22.98 12.55
CA TYR A 330 17.65 -22.31 11.42
C TYR A 330 18.35 -22.54 10.09
N GLN A 331 19.61 -23.00 10.09
CA GLN A 331 20.42 -23.04 8.87
C GLN A 331 19.82 -23.95 7.80
N ASP A 332 19.37 -25.14 8.20
CA ASP A 332 18.81 -26.18 7.33
C ASP A 332 17.29 -26.34 7.52
N LEU A 333 16.65 -25.33 8.12
CA LEU A 333 15.22 -25.34 8.38
C LEU A 333 14.44 -25.46 7.07
N GLU A 334 13.40 -26.29 7.09
CA GLU A 334 12.48 -26.42 5.98
C GLU A 334 11.88 -25.06 5.57
N GLN A 335 11.84 -24.76 4.27
CA GLN A 335 11.35 -23.49 3.71
C GLN A 335 12.09 -22.22 4.16
N ARG A 336 13.30 -22.33 4.75
CA ARG A 336 14.06 -21.17 5.24
C ARG A 336 14.18 -20.03 4.23
N GLU A 337 14.68 -20.29 3.02
CA GLU A 337 14.87 -19.26 1.99
C GLU A 337 13.56 -18.55 1.65
N ARG A 338 12.46 -19.32 1.60
CA ARG A 338 11.13 -18.78 1.32
C ARG A 338 10.65 -17.89 2.48
N LEU A 339 10.86 -18.30 3.72
CA LEU A 339 10.56 -17.49 4.91
C LEU A 339 11.38 -16.19 4.94
N GLU A 340 12.67 -16.25 4.61
CA GLU A 340 13.52 -15.06 4.50
C GLU A 340 13.01 -14.10 3.41
N TYR A 341 12.69 -14.62 2.22
CA TYR A 341 12.13 -13.84 1.11
C TYR A 341 10.80 -13.15 1.49
N LEU A 342 9.90 -13.89 2.14
CA LEU A 342 8.62 -13.35 2.60
C LEU A 342 8.82 -12.24 3.64
N GLY A 343 9.72 -12.44 4.60
CA GLY A 343 9.98 -11.47 5.67
C GLY A 343 10.59 -10.19 5.14
N GLU A 344 11.49 -10.30 4.17
CA GLU A 344 12.09 -9.17 3.45
C GLU A 344 11.05 -8.38 2.65
N THR A 345 10.23 -9.08 1.86
CA THR A 345 9.22 -8.47 0.99
C THR A 345 8.11 -7.78 1.79
N LEU A 346 7.64 -8.40 2.88
CA LEU A 346 6.66 -7.80 3.78
C LEU A 346 7.18 -6.51 4.43
N TYR A 347 8.45 -6.51 4.86
CA TYR A 347 9.07 -5.30 5.39
C TYR A 347 9.12 -4.21 4.32
N ARG A 348 9.58 -4.56 3.12
CA ARG A 348 9.67 -3.62 1.99
C ARG A 348 8.30 -2.99 1.70
N LEU A 349 7.26 -3.80 1.46
CA LEU A 349 5.91 -3.31 1.17
C LEU A 349 5.31 -2.48 2.31
N SER A 350 5.53 -2.86 3.57
CA SER A 350 5.03 -2.06 4.71
C SER A 350 5.72 -0.70 4.83
N THR A 351 6.96 -0.57 4.35
CA THR A 351 7.70 0.70 4.32
C THR A 351 7.42 1.52 3.06
N GLU A 352 7.23 0.87 1.91
CA GLU A 352 6.90 1.48 0.62
C GLU A 352 5.52 2.15 0.60
N GLU A 353 4.61 1.86 1.53
CA GLU A 353 3.32 2.57 1.64
C GLU A 353 3.43 4.07 1.99
N LYS A 354 4.63 4.60 2.27
CA LYS A 354 4.87 6.07 2.22
C LYS A 354 4.77 6.63 0.81
N VAL A 355 4.66 5.77 -0.18
CA VAL A 355 4.68 6.08 -1.60
C VAL A 355 3.29 5.77 -2.15
N ASP A 356 2.77 6.62 -3.03
CA ASP A 356 1.52 6.35 -3.73
C ASP A 356 1.68 5.25 -4.80
N SER A 357 0.58 4.86 -5.43
CA SER A 357 0.56 3.82 -6.49
C SER A 357 1.40 4.16 -7.73
N TYR A 358 1.91 5.39 -7.82
CA TYR A 358 2.70 5.90 -8.94
C TYR A 358 4.16 6.11 -8.56
N GLY A 359 4.55 5.76 -7.33
CA GLY A 359 5.94 5.82 -6.89
C GLY A 359 6.32 7.14 -6.21
N PHE A 360 5.38 8.06 -5.95
CA PHE A 360 5.66 9.34 -5.27
C PHE A 360 5.52 9.26 -3.76
N GLU A 361 6.52 9.73 -3.04
CA GLU A 361 6.45 9.85 -1.58
C GLU A 361 5.38 10.86 -1.14
N ARG A 362 4.60 10.44 -0.14
CA ARG A 362 3.60 11.28 0.52
C ARG A 362 4.32 12.23 1.48
N PRO A 363 3.93 13.51 1.53
CA PRO A 363 4.43 14.47 2.51
C PRO A 363 4.26 13.99 3.96
N GLU A 364 5.06 14.55 4.89
CA GLU A 364 4.95 14.21 6.32
C GLU A 364 3.60 14.63 6.93
N ASP A 365 3.01 15.72 6.43
CA ASP A 365 1.71 16.25 6.83
C ASP A 365 0.53 15.66 6.04
N PHE A 366 0.75 14.55 5.32
CA PHE A 366 -0.29 13.92 4.54
C PHE A 366 -1.42 13.38 5.43
N ASP A 367 -2.64 13.87 5.21
CA ASP A 367 -3.84 13.41 5.92
C ASP A 367 -4.33 12.05 5.36
N TYR A 368 -3.84 10.97 5.99
CA TYR A 368 -4.20 9.60 5.61
C TYR A 368 -5.69 9.30 5.84
N VAL A 369 -6.29 9.80 6.93
CA VAL A 369 -7.67 9.50 7.30
C VAL A 369 -8.61 10.03 6.22
N THR A 370 -8.50 11.33 5.90
CA THR A 370 -9.38 11.95 4.92
C THR A 370 -9.12 11.38 3.52
N TYR A 371 -7.87 11.04 3.19
CA TYR A 371 -7.55 10.37 1.94
C TYR A 371 -8.19 8.98 1.84
N GLU A 372 -8.14 8.16 2.89
CA GLU A 372 -8.74 6.83 2.92
C GLU A 372 -10.27 6.89 2.80
N GLU A 373 -10.93 7.85 3.46
CA GLU A 373 -12.38 8.10 3.30
C GLU A 373 -12.75 8.48 1.85
N PHE A 374 -11.97 9.37 1.23
CA PHE A 374 -12.12 9.69 -0.18
C PHE A 374 -11.89 8.45 -1.05
N PHE A 375 -10.78 7.74 -0.85
CA PHE A 375 -10.35 6.65 -1.69
C PHE A 375 -11.34 5.47 -1.63
N SER A 376 -11.91 5.19 -0.47
CA SER A 376 -12.96 4.17 -0.30
C SER A 376 -14.18 4.45 -1.18
N ARG A 377 -14.65 5.71 -1.21
CA ARG A 377 -15.74 6.14 -2.10
C ARG A 377 -15.31 6.14 -3.57
N TYR A 378 -14.08 6.57 -3.85
CA TYR A 378 -13.53 6.64 -5.19
C TYR A 378 -13.31 5.26 -5.81
N LEU A 379 -12.96 4.25 -5.01
CA LEU A 379 -12.72 2.87 -5.44
C LEU A 379 -13.98 2.26 -6.09
N VAL A 380 -15.16 2.45 -5.49
CA VAL A 380 -16.44 2.03 -6.08
C VAL A 380 -16.63 2.63 -7.48
N ILE A 381 -16.21 3.89 -7.64
CA ILE A 381 -16.29 4.58 -8.92
C ILE A 381 -15.26 4.02 -9.91
N LEU A 382 -14.02 3.76 -9.48
CA LEU A 382 -12.97 3.13 -10.28
C LEU A 382 -13.41 1.76 -10.78
N THR A 383 -13.91 0.88 -9.91
CA THR A 383 -14.40 -0.46 -10.28
C THR A 383 -15.52 -0.40 -11.32
N ARG A 384 -16.50 0.50 -11.13
CA ARG A 384 -17.57 0.72 -12.10
C ARG A 384 -17.05 1.22 -13.45
N ARG A 385 -15.97 2.01 -13.46
CA ARG A 385 -15.31 2.48 -14.70
C ARG A 385 -14.53 1.37 -15.37
N ALA A 386 -13.74 0.60 -14.62
CA ALA A 386 -13.00 -0.57 -15.11
C ALA A 386 -13.93 -1.51 -15.89
N ILE A 387 -15.02 -1.96 -15.26
CA ILE A 387 -16.04 -2.82 -15.90
C ILE A 387 -16.58 -2.21 -17.21
N LYS A 388 -16.86 -0.91 -17.22
CA LYS A 388 -17.40 -0.21 -18.40
C LYS A 388 -16.36 -0.10 -19.51
N TRP A 389 -15.11 0.16 -19.17
CA TRP A 389 -14.01 0.26 -20.12
C TRP A 389 -13.65 -1.12 -20.70
N SER A 390 -13.56 -2.17 -19.89
CA SER A 390 -13.34 -3.54 -20.38
C SER A 390 -14.45 -3.96 -21.35
N LYS A 391 -15.72 -3.64 -21.04
CA LYS A 391 -16.87 -3.87 -21.94
C LYS A 391 -16.81 -3.03 -23.23
N LEU A 392 -16.23 -1.83 -23.18
CA LEU A 392 -16.08 -0.97 -24.35
C LEU A 392 -14.97 -1.49 -25.28
N LEU A 393 -13.87 -1.96 -24.70
CA LEU A 393 -12.71 -2.46 -25.43
C LEU A 393 -12.94 -3.87 -25.99
N LYS A 394 -13.62 -4.77 -25.26
CA LYS A 394 -13.85 -6.16 -25.69
C LYS A 394 -12.59 -6.87 -26.22
N GLY A 395 -11.43 -6.59 -25.63
CA GLY A 395 -10.14 -7.11 -26.08
C GLY A 395 -9.59 -6.51 -27.38
N LYS A 396 -10.19 -5.43 -27.91
CA LYS A 396 -9.67 -4.68 -29.06
C LYS A 396 -8.76 -3.53 -28.60
N ASN A 397 -7.63 -3.36 -29.29
CA ASN A 397 -6.68 -2.28 -29.05
C ASN A 397 -6.99 -1.02 -29.87
N SER A 398 -8.24 -0.83 -30.31
CA SER A 398 -8.65 0.29 -31.17
C SER A 398 -9.94 0.92 -30.67
N ILE A 399 -9.99 2.25 -30.59
CA ILE A 399 -11.18 2.99 -30.19
C ILE A 399 -11.44 4.16 -31.15
N GLN A 400 -12.68 4.26 -31.66
CA GLN A 400 -13.08 5.36 -32.52
C GLN A 400 -13.65 6.52 -31.70
N LYS A 401 -13.30 7.75 -32.08
CA LYS A 401 -13.84 8.97 -31.44
C LYS A 401 -15.36 8.97 -31.55
N SER A 402 -16.04 9.09 -30.41
CA SER A 402 -17.49 9.14 -30.34
C SER A 402 -17.96 9.90 -29.10
N LEU A 403 -19.23 10.29 -29.06
CA LEU A 403 -19.82 10.92 -27.87
C LEU A 403 -19.74 10.00 -26.64
N LYS A 404 -19.85 8.68 -26.85
CA LYS A 404 -19.71 7.68 -25.78
C LYS A 404 -18.29 7.66 -25.21
N VAL A 405 -17.28 7.59 -26.08
CA VAL A 405 -15.85 7.60 -25.69
C VAL A 405 -15.51 8.90 -24.99
N LYS A 406 -15.93 10.04 -25.54
CA LYS A 406 -15.78 11.35 -24.89
C LYS A 406 -16.34 11.36 -23.47
N ARG A 407 -17.58 10.86 -23.29
CA ARG A 407 -18.21 10.78 -21.96
C ARG A 407 -17.43 9.86 -21.01
N TYR A 408 -16.89 8.75 -21.50
CA TYR A 408 -16.12 7.81 -20.69
C TYR A 408 -14.79 8.41 -20.25
N ILE A 409 -14.09 9.09 -21.15
CA ILE A 409 -12.84 9.79 -20.86
C ILE A 409 -13.05 10.89 -19.83
N ARG A 410 -14.08 11.74 -19.98
CA ARG A 410 -14.43 12.74 -18.95
C ARG A 410 -14.72 12.11 -17.59
N LYS A 411 -15.35 10.93 -17.60
CA LYS A 411 -15.60 10.16 -16.39
C LYS A 411 -14.34 9.51 -15.83
N GLY A 412 -13.28 9.33 -16.61
CA GLY A 412 -11.99 8.79 -16.18
C GLY A 412 -11.64 7.47 -16.82
N ILE A 413 -10.36 7.33 -17.18
CA ILE A 413 -9.77 6.11 -17.72
C ILE A 413 -9.10 5.33 -16.56
N PRO A 414 -9.41 4.04 -16.37
CA PRO A 414 -8.70 3.16 -15.44
C PRO A 414 -7.20 3.10 -15.76
N ASN A 415 -6.37 2.93 -14.73
CA ASN A 415 -4.93 2.98 -14.89
C ASN A 415 -4.42 1.91 -15.88
N GLU A 416 -4.95 0.69 -15.84
CA GLU A 416 -4.53 -0.40 -16.73
C GLU A 416 -4.83 -0.15 -18.23
N HIS A 417 -5.66 0.85 -18.55
CA HIS A 417 -6.03 1.18 -19.92
C HIS A 417 -5.47 2.53 -20.37
N ARG A 418 -4.89 3.32 -19.45
CA ARG A 418 -4.56 4.73 -19.69
C ARG A 418 -3.57 4.93 -20.84
N ALA A 419 -2.45 4.22 -20.80
CA ALA A 419 -1.41 4.28 -21.84
C ALA A 419 -1.98 3.99 -23.24
N LEU A 420 -2.65 2.86 -23.40
CA LEU A 420 -3.28 2.46 -24.66
C LEU A 420 -4.28 3.51 -25.17
N ILE A 421 -5.17 4.00 -24.30
CA ILE A 421 -6.18 4.97 -24.73
C ILE A 421 -5.53 6.29 -25.13
N TRP A 422 -4.56 6.79 -24.36
CA TRP A 422 -3.82 8.01 -24.71
C TRP A 422 -3.12 7.86 -26.07
N MET A 423 -2.45 6.73 -26.32
CA MET A 423 -1.80 6.43 -27.60
C MET A 423 -2.77 6.50 -28.77
N VAL A 424 -3.95 5.87 -28.63
CA VAL A 424 -4.95 5.83 -29.71
C VAL A 424 -5.62 7.17 -29.92
N VAL A 425 -6.09 7.86 -28.88
CA VAL A 425 -6.92 9.07 -29.05
C VAL A 425 -6.13 10.30 -29.47
N SER A 426 -4.84 10.34 -29.11
CA SER A 426 -3.87 11.35 -29.55
C SER A 426 -3.35 11.09 -30.97
N GLY A 427 -3.52 9.86 -31.48
CA GLY A 427 -2.95 9.41 -32.74
C GLY A 427 -1.45 9.07 -32.67
N ALA A 428 -0.85 9.07 -31.47
CA ALA A 428 0.53 8.64 -31.25
C ALA A 428 0.75 7.17 -31.68
N GLN A 429 -0.23 6.30 -31.44
CA GLN A 429 -0.19 4.90 -31.90
C GLN A 429 0.02 4.79 -33.41
N ALA A 430 -0.77 5.53 -34.18
CA ALA A 430 -0.69 5.50 -35.64
C ALA A 430 0.65 6.06 -36.15
N ASN A 431 1.18 7.11 -35.51
CA ASN A 431 2.48 7.66 -35.86
C ASN A 431 3.61 6.67 -35.57
N MET A 432 3.57 5.99 -34.42
CA MET A 432 4.54 4.96 -34.05
C MET A 432 4.54 3.80 -35.04
N GLU A 433 3.37 3.25 -35.36
CA GLU A 433 3.21 2.14 -36.30
C GLU A 433 3.67 2.50 -37.72
N GLN A 434 3.51 3.75 -38.14
CA GLN A 434 3.96 4.24 -39.45
C GLN A 434 5.48 4.48 -39.53
N ASN A 435 6.18 4.55 -38.39
CA ASN A 435 7.58 4.93 -38.33
C ASN A 435 8.43 3.90 -37.54
N PRO A 436 8.46 2.62 -37.97
CA PRO A 436 9.19 1.57 -37.26
C PRO A 436 10.70 1.87 -37.20
N GLY A 437 11.27 1.76 -35.99
CA GLY A 437 12.69 2.01 -35.73
C GLY A 437 13.10 3.49 -35.77
N TYR A 438 12.16 4.43 -35.92
CA TYR A 438 12.46 5.85 -35.96
C TYR A 438 13.01 6.37 -34.64
N TYR A 439 12.43 5.96 -33.51
CA TYR A 439 12.90 6.34 -32.18
C TYR A 439 14.38 5.96 -31.96
N HIS A 440 14.74 4.72 -32.30
CA HIS A 440 16.11 4.21 -32.16
C HIS A 440 17.10 4.99 -33.04
N LYS A 441 16.72 5.32 -34.28
CA LYS A 441 17.54 6.17 -35.17
C LYS A 441 17.79 7.57 -34.60
N LEU A 442 16.82 8.13 -33.86
CA LEU A 442 17.00 9.44 -33.21
C LEU A 442 18.02 9.37 -32.07
N LEU A 443 18.10 8.26 -31.34
CA LEU A 443 19.10 8.05 -30.28
C LEU A 443 20.51 7.88 -30.83
N GLU A 444 20.64 7.30 -32.02
CA GLU A 444 21.92 7.15 -32.76
C GLU A 444 22.35 8.43 -33.48
N GLY A 445 21.51 9.48 -33.49
CA GLY A 445 21.76 10.74 -34.17
C GLY A 445 22.98 11.51 -33.65
N GLU A 446 23.41 12.51 -34.42
CA GLU A 446 24.54 13.38 -34.09
C GLU A 446 24.35 14.06 -32.73
N LYS A 447 25.38 13.97 -31.87
CA LYS A 447 25.31 14.50 -30.51
C LYS A 447 25.39 16.03 -30.53
N ASN A 448 24.35 16.68 -30.04
CA ASN A 448 24.35 18.12 -29.78
C ASN A 448 24.67 18.39 -28.30
N ASP A 449 25.93 18.69 -27.98
CA ASP A 449 26.40 18.83 -26.59
C ASP A 449 25.58 19.82 -25.76
N LYS A 450 25.16 20.95 -26.35
CA LYS A 450 24.32 21.95 -25.64
C LYS A 450 22.96 21.38 -25.23
N LEU A 451 22.33 20.61 -26.11
CA LEU A 451 21.07 19.93 -25.82
C LEU A 451 21.27 18.88 -24.71
N LEU A 452 22.33 18.07 -24.83
CA LEU A 452 22.60 16.98 -23.87
C LEU A 452 22.91 17.52 -22.47
N GLU A 453 23.68 18.62 -22.36
CA GLU A 453 23.97 19.26 -21.07
C GLU A 453 22.73 19.87 -20.41
N ALA A 454 21.87 20.52 -21.20
CA ALA A 454 20.61 21.07 -20.69
C ALA A 454 19.70 19.97 -20.11
N ILE A 455 19.58 18.84 -20.81
CA ILE A 455 18.81 17.69 -20.32
C ILE A 455 19.44 17.11 -19.04
N ARG A 456 20.77 16.89 -19.02
CA ARG A 456 21.48 16.31 -17.85
C ARG A 456 21.29 17.14 -16.58
N THR A 457 21.27 18.47 -16.72
CA THR A 457 21.05 19.39 -15.60
C THR A 457 19.71 19.12 -14.92
N ASP A 458 18.70 18.73 -15.70
CA ASP A 458 17.33 18.58 -15.21
C ASP A 458 17.01 17.19 -14.69
N MET A 459 17.80 16.18 -15.05
CA MET A 459 17.59 14.79 -14.60
C MET A 459 17.60 14.68 -13.07
N ASN A 460 18.51 15.37 -12.39
CA ASN A 460 18.62 15.30 -10.93
C ASN A 460 17.47 15.97 -10.17
N ARG A 461 16.75 16.89 -10.82
CA ARG A 461 15.62 17.63 -10.22
C ARG A 461 14.25 17.12 -10.68
N THR A 462 14.20 16.08 -11.51
CA THR A 462 12.94 15.51 -11.99
C THR A 462 12.46 14.46 -11.00
N PHE A 463 11.32 14.72 -10.35
CA PHE A 463 10.67 13.82 -9.38
C PHE A 463 11.62 13.23 -8.32
N PRO A 464 12.30 14.09 -7.52
CA PRO A 464 13.24 13.62 -6.48
C PRO A 464 12.57 12.76 -5.38
N ASP A 465 11.28 12.97 -5.19
CA ASP A 465 10.36 12.27 -4.29
C ASP A 465 9.80 10.96 -4.89
N ASN A 466 10.07 10.66 -6.16
CA ASN A 466 9.66 9.40 -6.77
C ASN A 466 10.72 8.30 -6.63
N ILE A 467 10.33 7.14 -6.10
CA ILE A 467 11.26 6.04 -5.81
C ILE A 467 11.95 5.49 -7.05
N GLN A 468 11.35 5.59 -8.24
CA GLN A 468 11.90 5.06 -9.50
C GLN A 468 12.84 6.05 -10.20
N PHE A 469 12.81 7.34 -9.82
CA PHE A 469 13.68 8.39 -10.35
C PHE A 469 14.92 8.65 -9.48
N ARG A 470 15.06 7.95 -8.35
CA ARG A 470 16.25 8.02 -7.50
C ARG A 470 17.44 7.31 -8.14
N LYS A 471 18.64 7.87 -7.95
CA LYS A 471 19.89 7.24 -8.41
C LYS A 471 20.16 5.87 -7.79
N THR A 472 19.58 5.61 -6.61
CA THR A 472 19.70 4.33 -5.88
C THR A 472 18.66 3.30 -6.32
N ALA A 473 17.75 3.65 -7.24
CA ALA A 473 16.70 2.74 -7.71
C ALA A 473 17.28 1.67 -8.66
N ASP A 474 16.71 0.47 -8.61
CA ASP A 474 17.03 -0.63 -9.52
C ASP A 474 15.73 -1.29 -10.06
N PRO A 475 15.36 -1.09 -11.34
CA PRO A 475 15.98 -0.21 -12.32
C PRO A 475 15.64 1.29 -12.10
N CYS A 476 16.57 2.19 -12.44
CA CYS A 476 16.38 3.64 -12.37
C CYS A 476 15.83 4.20 -13.70
N LEU A 477 14.76 5.02 -13.63
CA LEU A 477 14.12 5.63 -14.80
C LEU A 477 14.84 6.86 -15.38
N GLN A 478 15.90 7.36 -14.73
CA GLN A 478 16.62 8.54 -15.23
C GLN A 478 17.22 8.34 -16.61
N GLN A 479 17.69 7.13 -16.93
CA GLN A 479 18.25 6.83 -18.25
C GLN A 479 17.15 6.80 -19.33
N THR A 480 16.01 6.18 -19.04
CA THR A 480 14.83 6.18 -19.92
C THR A 480 14.35 7.61 -20.19
N LEU A 481 14.27 8.44 -19.15
CA LEU A 481 13.92 9.86 -19.28
C LEU A 481 14.91 10.62 -20.17
N TYR A 482 16.20 10.41 -19.94
CA TYR A 482 17.26 11.02 -20.75
C TYR A 482 17.08 10.66 -22.22
N ASN A 483 16.91 9.38 -22.55
CA ASN A 483 16.74 8.89 -23.91
C ASN A 483 15.52 9.51 -24.60
N VAL A 484 14.35 9.52 -23.93
CA VAL A 484 13.12 10.11 -24.48
C VAL A 484 13.29 11.60 -24.81
N LEU A 485 13.91 12.37 -23.91
CA LEU A 485 14.15 13.79 -24.13
C LEU A 485 15.18 14.07 -25.23
N VAL A 486 16.24 13.27 -25.31
CA VAL A 486 17.24 13.37 -26.38
C VAL A 486 16.60 13.07 -27.74
N ALA A 487 15.87 11.96 -27.83
CA ALA A 487 15.15 11.60 -29.06
C ALA A 487 14.18 12.70 -29.49
N TYR A 488 13.44 13.30 -28.54
CA TYR A 488 12.55 14.41 -28.83
C TYR A 488 13.30 15.67 -29.33
N GLY A 489 14.40 16.05 -28.68
CA GLY A 489 15.20 17.20 -29.09
C GLY A 489 15.81 17.03 -30.50
N HIS A 490 16.16 15.80 -30.88
CA HIS A 490 16.59 15.47 -32.24
C HIS A 490 15.43 15.45 -33.24
N HIS A 491 14.26 14.98 -32.82
CA HIS A 491 13.04 14.96 -33.62
C HIS A 491 12.59 16.36 -34.03
N ASN A 492 12.54 17.29 -33.05
CA ASN A 492 12.11 18.67 -33.27
C ASN A 492 13.22 19.66 -32.89
N LYS A 493 14.17 19.86 -33.83
CA LYS A 493 15.33 20.75 -33.61
C LYS A 493 14.97 22.21 -33.36
N ALA A 494 13.79 22.67 -33.80
CA ALA A 494 13.34 24.05 -33.59
C ALA A 494 12.96 24.30 -32.11
N VAL A 495 12.42 23.28 -31.44
CA VAL A 495 12.13 23.30 -30.01
C VAL A 495 13.35 22.87 -29.20
N GLY A 496 14.01 21.78 -29.60
CA GLY A 496 15.10 21.18 -28.84
C GLY A 496 14.60 20.69 -27.48
N TYR A 497 15.12 21.30 -26.41
CA TYR A 497 14.72 21.03 -25.03
C TYR A 497 14.39 22.32 -24.30
N CYS A 498 13.22 22.34 -23.68
CA CYS A 498 12.75 23.39 -22.79
C CYS A 498 12.54 22.82 -21.39
N GLN A 499 12.98 23.55 -20.37
CA GLN A 499 12.70 23.20 -18.98
C GLN A 499 11.18 23.06 -18.76
N GLY A 500 10.75 21.99 -18.10
CA GLY A 500 9.35 21.60 -17.97
C GLY A 500 9.04 20.31 -18.73
N MET A 501 9.71 20.08 -19.87
CA MET A 501 9.54 18.86 -20.67
C MET A 501 9.99 17.60 -19.93
N ASN A 502 10.98 17.72 -19.04
CA ASN A 502 11.44 16.63 -18.17
C ASN A 502 10.33 16.07 -17.28
N PHE A 503 9.49 16.94 -16.71
CA PHE A 503 8.35 16.50 -15.89
C PHE A 503 7.30 15.80 -16.75
N ILE A 504 7.00 16.34 -17.93
CA ILE A 504 6.03 15.75 -18.86
C ILE A 504 6.48 14.37 -19.32
N ALA A 505 7.72 14.25 -19.79
CA ALA A 505 8.29 12.98 -20.23
C ALA A 505 8.36 11.97 -19.08
N GLY A 506 8.80 12.38 -17.89
CA GLY A 506 8.84 11.50 -16.73
C GLY A 506 7.45 10.98 -16.35
N TYR A 507 6.43 11.84 -16.43
CA TYR A 507 5.05 11.46 -16.12
C TYR A 507 4.49 10.46 -17.15
N LEU A 508 4.81 10.65 -18.44
CA LEU A 508 4.44 9.69 -19.49
C LEU A 508 5.12 8.33 -19.29
N ILE A 509 6.39 8.30 -18.88
CA ILE A 509 7.13 7.07 -18.60
C ILE A 509 6.49 6.28 -17.46
N LEU A 510 6.10 6.95 -16.36
CA LEU A 510 5.46 6.29 -15.22
C LEU A 510 4.15 5.58 -15.60
N ILE A 511 3.41 6.12 -16.56
CA ILE A 511 2.08 5.62 -16.95
C ILE A 511 2.17 4.59 -18.08
N THR A 512 3.00 4.83 -19.09
CA THR A 512 3.17 3.90 -20.22
C THR A 512 3.99 2.69 -19.83
N LYS A 513 4.98 2.86 -18.94
CA LYS A 513 6.04 1.89 -18.67
C LYS A 513 6.74 1.42 -19.95
N ASN A 514 6.75 2.28 -20.98
CA ASN A 514 7.35 2.02 -22.29
C ASN A 514 8.02 3.30 -22.82
N GLU A 515 9.30 3.16 -23.15
CA GLU A 515 10.17 4.27 -23.55
C GLU A 515 9.74 4.90 -24.89
N GLU A 516 9.48 4.09 -25.92
CA GLU A 516 9.10 4.60 -27.25
C GLU A 516 7.67 5.16 -27.27
N GLU A 517 6.73 4.52 -26.57
CA GLU A 517 5.36 5.06 -26.44
C GLU A 517 5.37 6.43 -25.75
N SER A 518 6.20 6.61 -24.73
CA SER A 518 6.39 7.89 -24.04
C SER A 518 6.87 8.99 -24.99
N PHE A 519 7.81 8.67 -25.89
CA PHE A 519 8.27 9.59 -26.92
C PHE A 519 7.15 10.03 -27.85
N TRP A 520 6.33 9.10 -28.35
CA TRP A 520 5.24 9.43 -29.27
C TRP A 520 4.09 10.20 -28.61
N LEU A 521 3.82 9.97 -27.33
CA LEU A 521 2.88 10.80 -26.57
C LEU A 521 3.43 12.20 -26.31
N LEU A 522 4.74 12.33 -26.05
CA LEU A 522 5.41 13.61 -25.90
C LEU A 522 5.32 14.43 -27.20
N ASP A 523 5.54 13.79 -28.35
CA ASP A 523 5.32 14.38 -29.68
C ASP A 523 3.87 14.82 -29.89
N ALA A 524 2.90 13.98 -29.54
CA ALA A 524 1.50 14.36 -29.65
C ALA A 524 1.15 15.58 -28.77
N LEU A 525 1.65 15.65 -27.55
CA LEU A 525 1.41 16.77 -26.64
C LEU A 525 2.07 18.06 -27.15
N ILE A 526 3.38 18.04 -27.34
CA ILE A 526 4.17 19.25 -27.62
C ILE A 526 4.06 19.65 -29.09
N GLY A 527 4.15 18.69 -30.00
CA GLY A 527 4.14 18.95 -31.45
C GLY A 527 2.76 19.32 -32.00
N ARG A 528 1.67 18.90 -31.35
CA ARG A 528 0.30 19.06 -31.92
C ARG A 528 -0.72 19.67 -30.97
N ILE A 529 -0.80 19.22 -29.71
CA ILE A 529 -1.84 19.69 -28.78
C ILE A 529 -1.50 21.09 -28.22
N LEU A 530 -0.20 21.38 -28.05
CA LEU A 530 0.34 22.59 -27.42
C LEU A 530 1.36 23.30 -28.33
N PRO A 531 0.95 23.75 -29.53
CA PRO A 531 1.86 24.40 -30.47
C PRO A 531 2.48 25.67 -29.85
N ASP A 532 3.77 25.89 -30.12
CA ASP A 532 4.57 27.04 -29.67
C ASP A 532 4.72 27.20 -28.15
N PHE A 533 4.29 26.25 -27.32
CA PHE A 533 4.45 26.34 -25.86
C PHE A 533 5.91 26.30 -25.42
N TYR A 534 6.70 25.45 -26.08
CA TYR A 534 8.09 25.14 -25.70
C TYR A 534 9.09 25.67 -26.74
N SER A 535 8.66 26.56 -27.65
CA SER A 535 9.60 27.25 -28.53
C SER A 535 10.57 28.11 -27.71
N PRO A 536 11.73 28.51 -28.26
CA PRO A 536 12.70 29.34 -27.54
C PRO A 536 12.09 30.63 -26.92
N GLU A 537 11.14 31.26 -27.63
CA GLU A 537 10.44 32.46 -27.17
C GLU A 537 9.22 32.15 -26.28
N MET A 538 8.79 30.89 -26.22
CA MET A 538 7.59 30.38 -25.53
C MET A 538 6.32 31.16 -25.90
N MET A 539 6.18 31.54 -27.18
CA MET A 539 5.10 32.44 -27.61
C MET A 539 3.72 31.85 -27.38
N GLY A 540 3.53 30.55 -27.60
CA GLY A 540 2.25 29.88 -27.35
C GLY A 540 1.88 29.88 -25.87
N LEU A 541 2.86 29.61 -25.00
CA LEU A 541 2.68 29.60 -23.54
C LEU A 541 2.28 30.99 -23.03
N LYS A 542 3.04 32.03 -23.39
CA LYS A 542 2.75 33.42 -23.00
C LYS A 542 1.38 33.87 -23.51
N THR A 543 1.06 33.52 -24.77
CA THR A 543 -0.26 33.81 -25.35
C THR A 543 -1.37 33.17 -24.53
N ASP A 544 -1.25 31.90 -24.17
CA ASP A 544 -2.29 31.21 -23.40
C ASP A 544 -2.40 31.72 -21.96
N GLN A 545 -1.33 32.22 -21.36
CA GLN A 545 -1.39 32.89 -20.05
C GLN A 545 -2.20 34.20 -20.12
N GLU A 546 -2.02 35.00 -21.18
CA GLU A 546 -2.83 36.20 -21.42
C GLU A 546 -4.28 35.88 -21.77
N VAL A 547 -4.52 34.81 -22.55
CA VAL A 547 -5.86 34.32 -22.84
C VAL A 547 -6.58 33.91 -21.56
N LEU A 548 -5.89 33.29 -20.60
CA LEU A 548 -6.47 33.01 -19.28
C LEU A 548 -6.90 34.31 -18.60
N GLY A 549 -6.07 35.36 -18.64
CA GLY A 549 -6.44 36.67 -18.09
C GLY A 549 -7.72 37.24 -18.69
N GLU A 550 -7.86 37.23 -20.01
CA GLU A 550 -9.09 37.65 -20.69
C GLU A 550 -10.30 36.77 -20.31
N LEU A 551 -10.09 35.45 -20.17
CA LEU A 551 -11.15 34.54 -19.74
C LEU A 551 -11.57 34.78 -18.28
N VAL A 552 -10.63 35.08 -17.38
CA VAL A 552 -10.92 35.44 -15.99
C VAL A 552 -11.68 36.76 -15.97
N LYS A 553 -11.29 37.76 -16.76
CA LYS A 553 -12.02 39.03 -16.89
C LYS A 553 -13.47 38.83 -17.33
N MET A 554 -13.72 37.86 -18.22
CA MET A 554 -15.08 37.53 -18.66
C MET A 554 -15.90 36.73 -17.64
N LYS A 555 -15.27 35.88 -16.83
CA LYS A 555 -15.95 34.83 -16.04
C LYS A 555 -15.90 35.04 -14.52
N VAL A 556 -14.86 35.72 -14.04
CA VAL A 556 -14.55 36.02 -12.64
C VAL A 556 -13.97 37.45 -12.55
N PRO A 557 -14.71 38.48 -13.00
CA PRO A 557 -14.17 39.83 -13.22
C PRO A 557 -13.56 40.47 -11.96
N ALA A 558 -14.09 40.18 -10.78
CA ALA A 558 -13.57 40.70 -9.52
C ALA A 558 -12.11 40.26 -9.26
N VAL A 559 -11.73 39.04 -9.65
CA VAL A 559 -10.35 38.56 -9.52
C VAL A 559 -9.46 39.23 -10.56
N ALA A 560 -9.94 39.43 -11.80
CA ALA A 560 -9.18 40.17 -12.81
C ALA A 560 -8.90 41.61 -12.36
N GLU A 561 -9.89 42.30 -11.79
CA GLU A 561 -9.71 43.65 -11.27
C GLU A 561 -8.70 43.70 -10.10
N LEU A 562 -8.71 42.69 -9.22
CA LEU A 562 -7.71 42.57 -8.16
C LEU A 562 -6.29 42.43 -8.73
N MET A 563 -6.11 41.55 -9.73
CA MET A 563 -4.83 41.35 -10.39
C MET A 563 -4.34 42.65 -11.06
N ASP A 564 -5.22 43.34 -11.79
CA ASP A 564 -4.93 44.62 -12.45
C ASP A 564 -4.57 45.72 -11.44
N ARG A 565 -5.34 45.83 -10.35
CA ARG A 565 -5.13 46.83 -9.28
C ARG A 565 -3.76 46.70 -8.61
N HIS A 566 -3.29 45.47 -8.43
CA HIS A 566 -1.99 45.19 -7.80
C HIS A 566 -0.86 44.93 -8.81
N GLY A 567 -1.12 45.10 -10.11
CA GLY A 567 -0.13 44.90 -11.18
C GLY A 567 0.43 43.48 -11.26
N VAL A 568 -0.35 42.47 -10.87
CA VAL A 568 0.08 41.07 -10.89
C VAL A 568 -0.07 40.50 -12.31
N MET A 569 1.04 40.11 -12.91
CA MET A 569 1.01 39.46 -14.23
C MET A 569 0.58 38.00 -14.11
N TRP A 570 -0.31 37.55 -15.00
CA TRP A 570 -0.75 36.14 -15.08
C TRP A 570 0.42 35.18 -15.27
N THR A 571 1.41 35.60 -16.07
CA THR A 571 2.65 34.85 -16.32
C THR A 571 3.40 34.47 -15.03
N LEU A 572 3.27 35.23 -13.94
CA LEU A 572 3.94 34.95 -12.67
C LEU A 572 3.21 33.88 -11.85
N VAL A 573 1.89 33.97 -11.77
CA VAL A 573 1.08 33.11 -10.87
C VAL A 573 0.68 31.77 -11.50
N VAL A 574 0.57 31.69 -12.84
CA VAL A 574 0.15 30.45 -13.53
C VAL A 574 1.23 29.81 -14.40
N SER A 575 2.49 30.26 -14.32
CA SER A 575 3.58 29.70 -15.15
C SER A 575 3.66 28.18 -15.06
N ARG A 576 3.81 27.66 -13.84
CA ARG A 576 3.91 26.22 -13.56
C ARG A 576 2.66 25.44 -13.99
N TRP A 577 1.49 26.06 -13.97
CA TRP A 577 0.23 25.41 -14.35
C TRP A 577 0.25 25.01 -15.83
N PHE A 578 0.77 25.88 -16.70
CA PHE A 578 0.76 25.66 -18.15
C PHE A 578 2.05 25.01 -18.66
N ILE A 579 3.23 25.38 -18.14
CA ILE A 579 4.51 24.83 -18.62
C ILE A 579 4.74 23.37 -18.20
N CYS A 580 4.22 22.98 -17.03
CA CYS A 580 4.28 21.59 -16.55
C CYS A 580 2.91 20.89 -16.66
N LEU A 581 1.90 21.52 -17.27
CA LEU A 581 0.56 20.95 -17.44
C LEU A 581 -0.05 20.44 -16.13
N PHE A 582 0.07 21.26 -15.09
CA PHE A 582 -0.34 21.01 -13.70
C PHE A 582 0.41 19.89 -12.96
N ILE A 583 1.44 19.29 -13.56
CA ILE A 583 2.39 18.44 -12.84
C ILE A 583 3.09 19.28 -11.75
N ASP A 584 3.41 18.65 -10.61
CA ASP A 584 4.13 19.24 -9.47
C ASP A 584 3.33 20.30 -8.68
N ILE A 585 2.05 20.52 -9.03
CA ILE A 585 1.18 21.46 -8.31
C ILE A 585 -0.17 20.87 -7.90
N LEU A 586 -0.65 19.83 -8.57
CA LEU A 586 -1.88 19.11 -8.23
C LEU A 586 -1.58 17.64 -7.93
N PRO A 587 -2.43 16.95 -7.15
CA PRO A 587 -2.28 15.52 -6.89
C PRO A 587 -2.22 14.69 -8.17
N VAL A 588 -1.39 13.64 -8.16
CA VAL A 588 -1.07 12.78 -9.32
C VAL A 588 -2.34 12.24 -9.99
N GLU A 589 -3.26 11.66 -9.23
CA GLU A 589 -4.53 11.14 -9.77
C GLU A 589 -5.37 12.23 -10.44
N THR A 590 -5.37 13.46 -9.91
CA THR A 590 -6.08 14.60 -10.51
C THR A 590 -5.44 15.02 -11.83
N VAL A 591 -4.11 15.10 -11.89
CA VAL A 591 -3.37 15.41 -13.14
C VAL A 591 -3.65 14.36 -14.21
N LEU A 592 -3.67 13.07 -13.86
CA LEU A 592 -4.00 11.99 -14.80
C LEU A 592 -5.38 12.15 -15.40
N ARG A 593 -6.37 12.53 -14.58
CA ARG A 593 -7.74 12.77 -15.03
C ARG A 593 -7.86 14.01 -15.92
N ILE A 594 -7.06 15.05 -15.66
CA ILE A 594 -6.92 16.22 -16.54
C ILE A 594 -6.34 15.77 -17.89
N TRP A 595 -5.28 14.95 -17.87
CA TRP A 595 -4.58 14.48 -19.05
C TRP A 595 -5.41 13.54 -19.92
N ASP A 596 -6.22 12.67 -19.32
CA ASP A 596 -7.25 11.87 -20.02
C ASP A 596 -8.06 12.76 -20.96
N CYS A 597 -8.51 13.92 -20.46
CA CYS A 597 -9.28 14.87 -21.23
C CYS A 597 -8.43 15.71 -22.17
N LEU A 598 -7.20 16.07 -21.80
CA LEU A 598 -6.26 16.85 -22.61
C LEU A 598 -5.93 16.12 -23.92
N PHE A 599 -5.57 14.84 -23.84
CA PHE A 599 -5.27 14.02 -25.03
C PHE A 599 -6.46 13.87 -25.97
N TYR A 600 -7.69 13.85 -25.44
CA TYR A 600 -8.89 13.67 -26.25
C TYR A 600 -9.48 14.98 -26.79
N GLU A 601 -9.53 16.04 -25.97
CA GLU A 601 -10.25 17.28 -26.24
C GLU A 601 -9.35 18.50 -26.49
N GLY A 602 -8.03 18.38 -26.28
CA GLY A 602 -7.04 19.41 -26.55
C GLY A 602 -6.88 20.47 -25.45
N SER A 603 -6.09 21.51 -25.75
CA SER A 603 -5.60 22.51 -24.79
C SER A 603 -6.66 23.33 -24.06
N LYS A 604 -7.91 23.36 -24.53
CA LYS A 604 -9.03 23.98 -23.78
C LYS A 604 -9.23 23.44 -22.37
N ILE A 605 -8.77 22.21 -22.12
CA ILE A 605 -8.90 21.58 -20.80
C ILE A 605 -8.05 22.35 -19.76
N LEU A 606 -6.87 22.86 -20.13
CA LEU A 606 -6.01 23.63 -19.22
C LEU A 606 -6.72 24.89 -18.72
N PHE A 607 -7.40 25.61 -19.61
CA PHE A 607 -8.20 26.79 -19.24
C PHE A 607 -9.38 26.43 -18.33
N ARG A 608 -10.04 25.28 -18.55
CA ARG A 608 -11.15 24.84 -17.70
C ARG A 608 -10.67 24.57 -16.27
N VAL A 609 -9.55 23.88 -16.14
CA VAL A 609 -8.90 23.60 -14.84
C VAL A 609 -8.54 24.91 -14.15
N ALA A 610 -7.83 25.81 -14.83
CA ALA A 610 -7.41 27.09 -14.27
C ALA A 610 -8.61 27.96 -13.82
N LEU A 611 -9.64 28.10 -14.67
CA LEU A 611 -10.84 28.87 -14.32
C LEU A 611 -11.60 28.27 -13.14
N THR A 612 -11.68 26.94 -13.04
CA THR A 612 -12.33 26.28 -11.90
C THR A 612 -11.56 26.49 -10.61
N LEU A 613 -10.23 26.37 -10.62
CA LEU A 613 -9.40 26.66 -9.44
C LEU A 613 -9.62 28.08 -8.93
N ILE A 614 -9.59 29.07 -9.84
CA ILE A 614 -9.79 30.49 -9.51
C ILE A 614 -11.21 30.73 -9.01
N LYS A 615 -12.23 30.20 -9.70
CA LYS A 615 -13.63 30.44 -9.36
C LYS A 615 -14.03 29.79 -8.03
N GLN A 616 -13.60 28.56 -7.78
CA GLN A 616 -13.89 27.84 -6.55
C GLN A 616 -13.32 28.56 -5.32
N HIS A 617 -12.20 29.26 -5.48
CA HIS A 617 -11.49 29.94 -4.39
C HIS A 617 -11.59 31.47 -4.49
N GLN A 618 -12.53 32.00 -5.28
CA GLN A 618 -12.67 33.43 -5.52
C GLN A 618 -12.72 34.23 -4.21
N ALA A 619 -13.48 33.76 -3.21
CA ALA A 619 -13.59 34.45 -1.93
C ALA A 619 -12.22 34.59 -1.24
N SER A 620 -11.45 33.51 -1.15
CA SER A 620 -10.11 33.51 -0.54
C SER A 620 -9.10 34.36 -1.32
N ILE A 621 -9.17 34.37 -2.65
CA ILE A 621 -8.30 35.21 -3.49
C ILE A 621 -8.60 36.70 -3.26
N LEU A 622 -9.89 37.06 -3.15
CA LEU A 622 -10.32 38.45 -2.97
C LEU A 622 -9.99 39.04 -1.59
N GLU A 623 -9.61 38.21 -0.62
CA GLU A 623 -9.07 38.67 0.66
C GLU A 623 -7.65 39.24 0.54
N ALA A 624 -6.96 38.95 -0.57
CA ALA A 624 -5.57 39.35 -0.72
C ALA A 624 -5.43 40.88 -0.82
N THR A 625 -4.47 41.43 -0.07
CA THR A 625 -4.32 42.89 0.08
C THR A 625 -3.14 43.48 -0.68
N ASN A 626 -2.23 42.63 -1.17
CA ASN A 626 -1.00 43.04 -1.82
C ASN A 626 -0.48 41.96 -2.78
N PHE A 627 0.54 42.30 -3.56
CA PHE A 627 1.12 41.42 -4.57
C PHE A 627 1.61 40.05 -4.02
N PRO A 628 2.42 39.99 -2.93
CA PRO A 628 2.82 38.72 -2.33
C PRO A 628 1.64 37.84 -1.89
N ASP A 629 0.65 38.44 -1.23
CA ASP A 629 -0.54 37.75 -0.72
C ASP A 629 -1.33 37.10 -1.87
N ILE A 630 -1.50 37.80 -3.00
CA ILE A 630 -2.12 37.24 -4.20
C ILE A 630 -1.32 36.01 -4.70
N CYS A 631 0.01 36.11 -4.75
CA CYS A 631 0.85 35.00 -5.19
C CYS A 631 0.71 33.79 -4.26
N ASP A 632 0.63 34.00 -2.95
CA ASP A 632 0.48 32.93 -1.97
C ASP A 632 -0.92 32.30 -2.02
N LYS A 633 -1.99 33.10 -2.16
CA LYS A 633 -3.34 32.58 -2.42
C LYS A 633 -3.34 31.67 -3.64
N PHE A 634 -2.71 32.07 -4.76
CA PHE A 634 -2.63 31.23 -5.96
C PHE A 634 -1.83 29.92 -5.78
N LYS A 635 -0.89 29.86 -4.82
CA LYS A 635 -0.24 28.60 -4.44
C LYS A 635 -1.14 27.72 -3.57
N GLU A 636 -1.94 28.32 -2.69
CA GLU A 636 -2.81 27.58 -1.78
C GLU A 636 -4.03 26.96 -2.49
N ILE A 637 -4.57 27.60 -3.53
CA ILE A 637 -5.73 27.06 -4.28
C ILE A 637 -5.44 25.76 -5.03
N THR A 638 -4.16 25.37 -5.17
CA THR A 638 -3.75 24.09 -5.77
C THR A 638 -3.55 22.99 -4.72
N LYS A 639 -3.89 23.24 -3.45
CA LYS A 639 -3.80 22.30 -2.34
C LYS A 639 -5.16 21.99 -1.75
N GLY A 640 -5.19 21.02 -0.82
CA GLY A 640 -6.37 20.68 -0.03
C GLY A 640 -7.36 19.75 -0.72
N MET A 641 -8.46 19.47 -0.01
CA MET A 641 -9.39 18.39 -0.37
C MET A 641 -10.06 18.55 -1.73
N PHE A 642 -10.31 19.79 -2.18
CA PHE A 642 -10.99 20.03 -3.45
C PHE A 642 -10.22 19.46 -4.64
N VAL A 643 -8.88 19.58 -4.63
CA VAL A 643 -8.04 19.06 -5.71
C VAL A 643 -7.64 17.60 -5.49
N THR A 644 -7.72 17.09 -4.26
CA THR A 644 -7.52 15.65 -3.95
C THR A 644 -8.72 14.82 -4.39
N GLU A 645 -9.95 15.33 -4.25
CA GLU A 645 -11.17 14.67 -4.73
C GLU A 645 -11.32 14.77 -6.26
N CYS A 646 -10.44 14.08 -6.99
CA CYS A 646 -10.32 14.17 -8.45
C CYS A 646 -11.64 13.94 -9.19
N HIS A 647 -12.56 13.11 -8.67
CA HIS A 647 -13.86 12.90 -9.31
C HIS A 647 -14.71 14.16 -9.29
N THR A 648 -14.92 14.72 -8.10
CA THR A 648 -15.71 15.94 -7.88
C THR A 648 -15.06 17.10 -8.63
N PHE A 649 -13.74 17.25 -8.50
CA PHE A 649 -12.96 18.25 -9.22
C PHE A 649 -13.22 18.21 -10.73
N MET A 650 -13.12 17.03 -11.34
CA MET A 650 -13.33 16.87 -12.78
C MET A 650 -14.78 17.12 -13.20
N GLU A 651 -15.78 16.87 -12.35
CA GLU A 651 -17.15 17.28 -12.64
C GLU A 651 -17.26 18.81 -12.70
N LYS A 652 -16.64 19.49 -11.74
CA LYS A 652 -16.63 20.96 -11.66
C LYS A 652 -15.97 21.64 -12.86
N ILE A 653 -14.85 21.11 -13.39
CA ILE A 653 -14.19 21.72 -14.57
C ILE A 653 -15.08 21.75 -15.83
N PHE A 654 -16.07 20.86 -15.90
CA PHE A 654 -17.02 20.80 -17.02
C PHE A 654 -18.31 21.57 -16.77
N THR A 655 -18.64 21.91 -15.52
CA THR A 655 -19.87 22.63 -15.15
C THR A 655 -19.62 24.11 -14.83
N GLU A 656 -18.63 24.44 -13.99
CA GLU A 656 -18.50 25.78 -13.41
C GLU A 656 -18.00 26.88 -14.37
N PRO A 657 -17.01 26.64 -15.27
CA PRO A 657 -16.59 27.64 -16.25
C PRO A 657 -17.66 27.89 -17.34
N GLY A 658 -18.66 27.00 -17.43
CA GLY A 658 -19.70 27.00 -18.44
C GLY A 658 -19.19 26.67 -19.85
N SER A 659 -19.83 27.28 -20.85
CA SER A 659 -19.41 27.14 -22.25
C SER A 659 -18.05 27.79 -22.48
N LEU A 660 -17.15 27.01 -23.09
CA LEU A 660 -15.81 27.42 -23.51
C LEU A 660 -15.49 26.67 -24.81
N SER A 661 -15.69 27.34 -25.94
CA SER A 661 -15.48 26.78 -27.27
C SER A 661 -14.05 27.01 -27.74
N MET A 662 -13.52 26.10 -28.58
CA MET A 662 -12.21 26.30 -29.20
C MET A 662 -12.18 27.55 -30.10
N ALA A 663 -13.29 27.89 -30.76
CA ALA A 663 -13.37 29.09 -31.59
C ALA A 663 -13.16 30.37 -30.76
N THR A 664 -13.76 30.43 -29.56
CA THR A 664 -13.54 31.55 -28.63
C THR A 664 -12.09 31.64 -28.19
N ILE A 665 -11.48 30.51 -27.80
CA ILE A 665 -10.07 30.45 -27.38
C ILE A 665 -9.15 30.90 -28.51
N ASN A 666 -9.36 30.41 -29.73
CA ASN A 666 -8.51 30.75 -30.88
C ASN A 666 -8.60 32.25 -31.23
N LYS A 667 -9.80 32.85 -31.18
CA LYS A 667 -9.97 34.29 -31.37
C LYS A 667 -9.22 35.10 -30.30
N LEU A 668 -9.27 34.67 -29.05
CA LEU A 668 -8.50 35.30 -27.96
C LEU A 668 -7.00 35.13 -28.17
N ARG A 669 -6.53 33.95 -28.62
CA ARG A 669 -5.12 33.69 -28.95
C ARG A 669 -4.61 34.63 -30.04
N GLU A 670 -5.36 34.83 -31.12
CA GLU A 670 -5.00 35.77 -32.19
C GLU A 670 -4.81 37.19 -31.62
N THR A 671 -5.76 37.63 -30.80
CA THR A 671 -5.75 38.97 -30.19
C THR A 671 -4.58 39.13 -29.22
N CYS A 672 -4.37 38.17 -28.32
CA CYS A 672 -3.31 38.22 -27.31
C CYS A 672 -1.92 38.09 -27.95
N ARG A 673 -1.77 37.22 -28.95
CA ARG A 673 -0.50 37.05 -29.69
C ARG A 673 -0.12 38.33 -30.43
N ALA A 674 -1.08 39.01 -31.06
CA ALA A 674 -0.84 40.31 -31.70
C ALA A 674 -0.40 41.38 -30.69
N LYS A 675 -1.00 41.44 -29.50
CA LYS A 675 -0.59 42.35 -28.42
C LYS A 675 0.84 42.07 -27.96
N LEU A 676 1.20 40.80 -27.72
CA LEU A 676 2.55 40.41 -27.27
C LEU A 676 3.62 40.76 -28.31
N LEU A 677 3.34 40.54 -29.59
CA LEU A 677 4.26 40.88 -30.69
C LEU A 677 4.42 42.40 -30.88
N ALA A 678 3.47 43.22 -30.43
CA ALA A 678 3.57 44.68 -30.48
C ALA A 678 4.32 45.27 -29.26
N GLN A 679 4.53 44.48 -28.21
CA GLN A 679 5.21 44.89 -26.97
C GLN A 679 6.68 44.47 -26.90
N GLY A 680 7.09 43.48 -27.71
CA GLY A 680 8.48 43.06 -27.89
C GLY A 680 9.08 43.68 -29.14
#